data_AF-A0A7V4N1T6-F1
#
_entry.id   AF-A0A7V4N1T6-F1
#
_cell.length_a   1.000
_cell.length_b   1.000
_cell.length_c   1.000
_cell.angle_alpha   90.00
_cell.angle_beta   90.00
_cell.angle_gamma   90.00
#
_symmetry.space_group_name_H-M   'P 1'
#
loop_
_entity.id
_entity.type
_entity.pdbx_description
1 polymer ?
#
loop_
_entity_poly.entity_id
_entity_poly.type
_entity_poly.pdbx_seq_one_letter_code
_entity_poly.pdbx_strand_id
1 'polypeptide(L)'
;MRFFSVVTLFLFIFLTLPAQEPENNDYLQRQDRIIRLLDTKDYYPALKAIDSFLRIYPYSPLMYYNRGITRYLLNDIPGSRTDLTIAKALGLKGHDKLIDFICSKDYLANVLAEPYMGRKTKLKAFNNYRPVYTRKDSLRGALRPERTCYDVFFYDLFVHLHPFLKRIQGSNRIYFITVQDARIIQIDLFAGYRIHAITRNGQPLVWRREYDAVFVDLGETLPAGRRECITVVYSGKPRKAPNPPWDGGFVWKRSKGKYWAGVACEHLGASAWWPNKDHLSDKPDSMRITLRVPAGYQAIANGTLQHISKGKRWDDFSWFVHYPINNYNVTFYLGDFVSFSDTIRNSHHTYPVDYYVLPHHLQVAREYYRNTKEMVRIYEELFGEYAYPLDGMGMVEAPFSGMEHQGAIAIGDDYQRSSGKGEDAKEFPYLLVHETAHEWWGNTVTMQDMADAWISEAFATYTESLLEEKKYGHTAYLEKIAGNMQNIRNIWPVAGNRDVNENTFIGNDIYHKGAVMLHLLRCIINNDSIFFGLLKSFYQHNQFKTLVTDDVINFIHQYTGHDYSDFFHKFLYDTDPPILEYSYRYEGDTLIFSYRFTGVGEHFSMPFSITINDEKNFRLTGTTEEQTFVMPGTKKFFLPNEKNFDKNNLTANSFTYYWTRLKNSAGRKTSENER
;
A
#
# COMPACT_ATOMS: atom_id res chain seq x y z
N MET A 1 -15.48 -2.80 21.07
CA MET A 1 -16.92 -2.51 21.36
C MET A 1 -17.16 -1.58 22.55
N ARG A 2 -16.63 -1.81 23.76
CA ARG A 2 -16.92 -0.92 24.93
C ARG A 2 -16.37 0.52 24.83
N PHE A 3 -15.32 0.77 24.03
CA PHE A 3 -14.74 2.12 23.84
C PHE A 3 -15.52 2.98 22.83
N PHE A 4 -16.03 2.37 21.75
CA PHE A 4 -16.92 3.02 20.78
C PHE A 4 -18.17 3.58 21.48
N SER A 5 -18.73 2.83 22.43
CA SER A 5 -19.92 3.23 23.19
C SER A 5 -19.76 4.55 23.96
N VAL A 6 -18.55 4.89 24.43
CA VAL A 6 -18.31 6.10 25.24
C VAL A 6 -18.20 7.34 24.35
N VAL A 7 -17.47 7.24 23.22
CA VAL A 7 -17.35 8.34 22.25
C VAL A 7 -18.68 8.60 21.54
N THR A 8 -19.42 7.53 21.20
CA THR A 8 -20.77 7.63 20.65
C THR A 8 -21.73 8.31 21.64
N LEU A 9 -21.66 8.01 22.94
CA LEU A 9 -22.50 8.66 23.96
C LEU A 9 -22.19 10.16 24.13
N PHE A 10 -20.91 10.55 24.02
CA PHE A 10 -20.50 11.96 24.06
C PHE A 10 -20.90 12.72 22.78
N LEU A 11 -20.83 12.09 21.61
CA LEU A 11 -21.25 12.68 20.34
C LEU A 11 -22.75 13.02 20.29
N PHE A 12 -23.59 12.28 21.01
CA PHE A 12 -25.03 12.52 21.08
C PHE A 12 -25.43 13.77 21.89
N ILE A 13 -24.57 14.24 22.80
CA ILE A 13 -24.86 15.41 23.66
C ILE A 13 -24.59 16.74 22.91
N PHE A 14 -23.82 16.71 21.82
CA PHE A 14 -23.30 17.91 21.14
C PHE A 14 -23.88 18.16 19.74
N LEU A 15 -24.91 17.41 19.31
CA LEU A 15 -25.54 17.55 17.98
C LEU A 15 -26.60 18.66 17.88
N THR A 16 -26.86 19.40 18.97
CA THR A 16 -27.90 20.44 19.01
C THR A 16 -27.36 21.74 19.60
N LEU A 17 -27.00 22.69 18.73
CA LEU A 17 -26.89 24.11 19.10
C LEU A 17 -27.79 24.93 18.17
N PRO A 18 -28.62 25.85 18.71
CA PRO A 18 -29.37 26.81 17.91
C PRO A 18 -28.44 27.90 17.35
N ALA A 19 -28.80 28.42 16.18
CA ALA A 19 -28.01 29.38 15.41
C ALA A 19 -27.74 30.68 16.19
N GLN A 20 -26.50 31.17 16.14
CA GLN A 20 -26.13 32.55 16.43
C GLN A 20 -25.76 33.28 15.13
N GLU A 21 -26.62 33.32 14.11
CA GLU A 21 -26.57 34.36 13.07
C GLU A 21 -27.98 34.59 12.48
N PRO A 22 -28.35 35.84 12.13
CA PRO A 22 -29.58 36.14 11.41
C PRO A 22 -29.32 36.00 9.89
N GLU A 23 -30.16 35.24 9.16
CA GLU A 23 -30.67 35.58 7.81
C GLU A 23 -31.16 34.35 6.98
N ASN A 24 -32.36 34.52 6.42
CA ASN A 24 -33.06 33.74 5.37
C ASN A 24 -33.67 32.34 5.71
N ASN A 25 -34.95 32.15 5.32
CA ASN A 25 -35.79 30.98 5.63
C ASN A 25 -35.26 29.69 4.97
N ASP A 26 -34.62 29.78 3.79
CA ASP A 26 -34.03 28.63 3.09
C ASP A 26 -32.84 28.01 3.85
N TYR A 27 -31.99 28.83 4.48
CA TYR A 27 -30.86 28.36 5.28
C TYR A 27 -31.34 27.47 6.44
N LEU A 28 -32.30 27.98 7.21
CA LEU A 28 -32.87 27.29 8.37
C LEU A 28 -33.59 26.00 7.96
N GLN A 29 -34.37 26.01 6.88
CA GLN A 29 -35.07 24.80 6.40
C GLN A 29 -34.11 23.68 5.98
N ARG A 30 -32.99 24.02 5.32
CA ARG A 30 -31.97 23.04 4.92
C ARG A 30 -31.24 22.49 6.15
N GLN A 31 -30.89 23.35 7.09
CA GLN A 31 -30.26 22.94 8.35
C GLN A 31 -31.18 22.00 9.16
N ASP A 32 -32.45 22.36 9.31
CA ASP A 32 -33.46 21.54 9.99
C ASP A 32 -33.61 20.15 9.38
N ARG A 33 -33.60 20.07 8.04
CA ARG A 33 -33.63 18.78 7.33
C ARG A 33 -32.40 17.93 7.68
N ILE A 34 -31.22 18.54 7.72
CA ILE A 34 -29.98 17.83 8.07
C ILE A 34 -30.05 17.33 9.52
N ILE A 35 -30.45 18.19 10.46
CA ILE A 35 -30.57 17.82 11.89
C ILE A 35 -31.54 16.65 12.05
N ARG A 36 -32.72 16.69 11.42
CA ARG A 36 -33.67 15.57 11.46
C ARG A 36 -33.08 14.26 10.96
N LEU A 37 -32.29 14.28 9.89
CA LEU A 37 -31.63 13.08 9.36
C LEU A 37 -30.54 12.55 10.31
N LEU A 38 -29.81 13.44 10.98
CA LEU A 38 -28.80 13.06 11.97
C LEU A 38 -29.46 12.48 13.24
N ASP A 39 -30.57 13.06 13.70
CA ASP A 39 -31.35 12.57 14.85
C ASP A 39 -31.94 11.18 14.59
N THR A 40 -32.40 10.92 13.35
CA THR A 40 -32.90 9.59 12.95
C THR A 40 -31.78 8.60 12.60
N LYS A 41 -30.51 9.03 12.70
CA LYS A 41 -29.31 8.23 12.36
C LYS A 41 -29.26 7.78 10.90
N ASP A 42 -29.91 8.53 10.01
CA ASP A 42 -29.90 8.27 8.57
C ASP A 42 -28.71 8.98 7.92
N TYR A 43 -27.51 8.46 8.19
CA TYR A 43 -26.25 9.14 7.92
C TYR A 43 -25.94 9.33 6.44
N TYR A 44 -26.35 8.42 5.55
CA TYR A 44 -26.08 8.54 4.11
C TYR A 44 -26.88 9.68 3.44
N PRO A 45 -28.21 9.80 3.66
CA PRO A 45 -28.98 10.97 3.27
C PRO A 45 -28.53 12.26 3.96
N ALA A 46 -28.15 12.20 5.24
CA ALA A 46 -27.60 13.36 5.95
C ALA A 46 -26.34 13.89 5.24
N LEU A 47 -25.42 13.01 4.87
CA LEU A 47 -24.19 13.37 4.15
C LEU A 47 -24.48 14.08 2.83
N LYS A 48 -25.40 13.55 2.00
CA LYS A 48 -25.82 14.18 0.74
C LYS A 48 -26.45 15.55 0.94
N ALA A 49 -27.24 15.70 2.00
CA ALA A 49 -27.88 16.97 2.35
C ALA A 49 -26.84 18.01 2.79
N ILE A 50 -25.87 17.61 3.61
CA ILE A 50 -24.76 18.49 4.04
C ILE A 50 -23.87 18.89 2.86
N ASP A 51 -23.56 17.97 1.93
CA ASP A 51 -22.79 18.30 0.72
C ASP A 51 -23.49 19.34 -0.14
N SER A 52 -24.82 19.21 -0.28
CA SER A 52 -25.64 20.17 -1.02
C SER A 52 -25.71 21.52 -0.30
N PHE A 53 -25.71 21.54 1.04
CA PHE A 53 -25.64 22.76 1.84
C PHE A 53 -24.30 23.49 1.65
N LEU A 54 -23.18 22.77 1.76
CA LEU A 54 -21.84 23.34 1.63
C LEU A 54 -21.53 23.87 0.23
N ARG A 55 -22.27 23.43 -0.81
CA ARG A 55 -22.19 24.05 -2.15
C ARG A 55 -22.75 25.47 -2.19
N ILE A 56 -23.73 25.76 -1.35
CA ILE A 56 -24.41 27.07 -1.29
C ILE A 56 -23.73 27.95 -0.22
N TYR A 57 -23.36 27.34 0.92
CA TYR A 57 -22.77 28.01 2.07
C TYR A 57 -21.40 27.38 2.44
N PRO A 58 -20.35 27.66 1.65
CA PRO A 58 -19.07 26.95 1.74
C PRO A 58 -18.22 27.31 2.97
N TYR A 59 -18.61 28.31 3.77
CA TYR A 59 -17.86 28.74 4.96
C TYR A 59 -18.59 28.41 6.26
N SER A 60 -19.52 27.45 6.28
CA SER A 60 -20.25 27.07 7.49
C SER A 60 -19.42 26.12 8.38
N PRO A 61 -18.80 26.60 9.49
CA PRO A 61 -18.00 25.74 10.37
C PRO A 61 -18.81 24.58 10.97
N LEU A 62 -20.09 24.84 11.29
CA LEU A 62 -21.00 23.84 11.85
C LEU A 62 -21.31 22.71 10.86
N MET A 63 -21.47 23.01 9.56
CA MET A 63 -21.75 21.98 8.57
C MET A 63 -20.53 21.13 8.25
N TYR A 64 -19.32 21.71 8.26
CA TYR A 64 -18.10 20.90 8.24
C TYR A 64 -18.02 20.00 9.47
N TYR A 65 -18.28 20.51 10.67
CA TYR A 65 -18.31 19.66 11.86
C TYR A 65 -19.31 18.50 11.76
N ASN A 66 -20.56 18.79 11.37
CA ASN A 66 -21.60 17.77 11.21
C ASN A 66 -21.25 16.75 10.13
N ARG A 67 -20.68 17.18 8.99
CA ARG A 67 -20.18 16.25 7.95
C ARG A 67 -19.06 15.39 8.51
N GLY A 68 -18.15 16.00 9.26
CA GLY A 68 -17.02 15.33 9.89
C GLY A 68 -17.47 14.26 10.88
N ILE A 69 -18.45 14.55 11.74
CA ILE A 69 -19.04 13.57 12.66
C ILE A 69 -19.83 12.49 11.92
N THR A 70 -20.59 12.85 10.88
CA THR A 70 -21.36 11.88 10.07
C THR A 70 -20.42 10.89 9.39
N ARG A 71 -19.33 11.37 8.80
CA ARG A 71 -18.28 10.56 8.21
C ARG A 71 -17.60 9.66 9.25
N TYR A 72 -17.31 10.19 10.43
CA TYR A 72 -16.78 9.41 11.54
C TYR A 72 -17.68 8.22 11.90
N LEU A 73 -18.99 8.44 12.01
CA LEU A 73 -19.99 7.41 12.34
C LEU A 73 -20.17 6.38 11.22
N LEU A 74 -19.92 6.78 9.97
CA LEU A 74 -19.87 5.90 8.80
C LEU A 74 -18.51 5.19 8.62
N ASN A 75 -17.59 5.34 9.58
CA ASN A 75 -16.23 4.83 9.53
C ASN A 75 -15.35 5.45 8.42
N ASP A 76 -15.78 6.58 7.85
CA ASP A 76 -14.97 7.49 7.04
C ASP A 76 -14.18 8.44 7.98
N ILE A 77 -13.29 7.84 8.77
CA ILE A 77 -12.28 8.54 9.58
C ILE A 77 -11.47 9.58 8.76
N PRO A 78 -11.07 9.27 7.51
CA PRO A 78 -10.42 10.20 6.58
C PRO A 78 -11.12 11.54 6.35
N GLY A 79 -12.33 11.47 5.81
CA GLY A 79 -13.14 12.62 5.48
C GLY A 79 -13.62 13.31 6.75
N SER A 80 -13.78 12.55 7.84
CA SER A 80 -14.03 13.10 9.17
C SER A 80 -12.96 14.09 9.60
N ARG A 81 -11.68 13.68 9.62
CA ARG A 81 -10.59 14.57 10.06
C ARG A 81 -10.47 15.81 9.20
N THR A 82 -10.59 15.64 7.88
CA THR A 82 -10.52 16.76 6.93
C THR A 82 -11.57 17.81 7.30
N ASP A 83 -12.82 17.37 7.48
CA ASP A 83 -13.92 18.27 7.80
C ASP A 83 -13.81 18.87 9.21
N LEU A 84 -13.41 18.09 10.22
CA LEU A 84 -13.22 18.60 11.58
C LEU A 84 -12.06 19.61 11.66
N THR A 85 -11.00 19.40 10.88
CA THR A 85 -9.88 20.35 10.78
C THR A 85 -10.33 21.65 10.10
N ILE A 86 -11.13 21.57 9.03
CA ILE A 86 -11.71 22.74 8.38
C ILE A 86 -12.65 23.48 9.34
N ALA A 87 -13.52 22.76 10.06
CA ALA A 87 -14.42 23.35 11.03
C ALA A 87 -13.66 24.16 12.09
N LYS A 88 -12.54 23.62 12.58
CA LYS A 88 -11.65 24.30 13.51
C LYS A 88 -10.97 25.53 12.87
N ALA A 89 -10.46 25.40 11.65
CA ALA A 89 -9.82 26.49 10.91
C ALA A 89 -10.79 27.65 10.61
N LEU A 90 -12.08 27.35 10.39
CA LEU A 90 -13.15 28.33 10.22
C LEU A 90 -13.67 28.92 11.55
N GLY A 91 -13.07 28.57 12.68
CA GLY A 91 -13.35 29.20 13.97
C GLY A 91 -14.52 28.58 14.76
N LEU A 92 -14.87 27.31 14.54
CA LEU A 92 -15.86 26.61 15.37
C LEU A 92 -15.43 26.61 16.84
N LYS A 93 -16.23 27.24 17.71
CA LYS A 93 -15.96 27.30 19.16
C LYS A 93 -16.68 26.19 19.92
N GLY A 94 -16.09 25.74 21.03
CA GLY A 94 -16.74 24.83 21.99
C GLY A 94 -16.59 23.33 21.69
N HIS A 95 -16.05 22.97 20.52
CA HIS A 95 -15.83 21.57 20.12
C HIS A 95 -14.34 21.20 20.01
N ASP A 96 -13.43 22.11 20.35
CA ASP A 96 -11.98 21.93 20.19
C ASP A 96 -11.48 20.65 20.84
N LYS A 97 -11.90 20.34 22.07
CA LYS A 97 -11.45 19.14 22.79
C LYS A 97 -11.86 17.84 22.08
N LEU A 98 -13.06 17.80 21.50
CA LEU A 98 -13.56 16.62 20.80
C LEU A 98 -12.92 16.49 19.42
N ILE A 99 -12.78 17.60 18.70
CA ILE A 99 -12.03 17.65 17.44
C ILE A 99 -10.59 17.21 17.68
N ASP A 100 -9.92 17.77 18.67
CA ASP A 100 -8.54 17.45 19.04
C ASP A 100 -8.42 15.99 19.46
N PHE A 101 -9.39 15.44 20.18
CA PHE A 101 -9.42 14.03 20.54
C PHE A 101 -9.56 13.13 19.29
N ILE A 102 -10.57 13.36 18.45
CA ILE A 102 -10.83 12.54 17.24
C ILE A 102 -9.68 12.67 16.23
N CYS A 103 -9.11 13.86 16.08
CA CYS A 103 -8.00 14.14 15.20
C CYS A 103 -6.63 13.84 15.82
N SER A 104 -6.56 13.47 17.12
CA SER A 104 -5.29 13.15 17.76
C SER A 104 -4.66 11.91 17.13
N LYS A 105 -3.34 11.97 16.93
CA LYS A 105 -2.57 10.82 16.44
C LYS A 105 -2.72 9.61 17.35
N ASP A 106 -2.71 9.81 18.68
CA ASP A 106 -2.95 8.76 19.68
C ASP A 106 -4.27 8.01 19.43
N TYR A 107 -5.36 8.75 19.24
CA TYR A 107 -6.67 8.13 19.03
C TYR A 107 -6.72 7.34 17.73
N LEU A 108 -6.26 7.95 16.65
CA LEU A 108 -6.27 7.34 15.31
C LEU A 108 -5.38 6.12 15.24
N ALA A 109 -4.17 6.20 15.80
CA ALA A 109 -3.25 5.09 15.83
C ALA A 109 -3.87 3.93 16.64
N ASN A 110 -4.54 4.19 17.77
CA ASN A 110 -5.20 3.12 18.53
C ASN A 110 -6.41 2.50 17.80
N VAL A 111 -7.21 3.29 17.11
CA VAL A 111 -8.36 2.80 16.32
C VAL A 111 -7.90 2.02 15.08
N LEU A 112 -6.83 2.49 14.44
CA LEU A 112 -6.28 1.90 13.22
C LEU A 112 -5.24 0.80 13.52
N ALA A 113 -4.73 0.66 14.74
CA ALA A 113 -3.84 -0.45 15.08
C ALA A 113 -4.55 -1.79 15.15
N GLU A 114 -5.76 -1.86 15.73
CA GLU A 114 -6.43 -3.16 15.96
C GLU A 114 -6.66 -3.97 14.67
N PRO A 115 -7.08 -3.37 13.54
CA PRO A 115 -7.23 -4.08 12.27
C PRO A 115 -5.90 -4.52 11.61
N TYR A 116 -4.81 -3.79 11.83
CA TYR A 116 -3.55 -3.97 11.08
C TYR A 116 -2.46 -4.70 11.89
N MET A 117 -2.48 -4.59 13.22
CA MET A 117 -1.44 -5.13 14.13
C MET A 117 -1.94 -6.30 14.97
N GLY A 118 -3.22 -6.65 14.87
CA GLY A 118 -3.87 -7.59 15.79
C GLY A 118 -4.11 -6.99 17.18
N ARG A 119 -4.90 -7.68 18.00
CA ARG A 119 -5.47 -7.11 19.24
C ARG A 119 -4.43 -6.71 20.30
N LYS A 120 -4.70 -5.56 20.95
CA LYS A 120 -4.10 -5.04 22.21
C LYS A 120 -2.62 -4.64 22.19
N THR A 121 -2.03 -4.39 21.03
CA THR A 121 -0.69 -3.78 20.99
C THR A 121 -0.79 -2.33 21.44
N LYS A 122 -0.23 -2.00 22.62
CA LYS A 122 -0.17 -0.61 23.10
C LYS A 122 0.86 0.15 22.27
N LEU A 123 0.38 1.09 21.46
CA LEU A 123 1.20 2.07 20.80
C LEU A 123 1.67 3.12 21.81
N LYS A 124 2.90 3.62 21.66
CA LYS A 124 3.47 4.62 22.59
C LYS A 124 3.86 5.88 21.82
N ALA A 125 3.25 7.01 22.18
CA ALA A 125 3.47 8.31 21.54
C ALA A 125 4.96 8.73 21.50
N PHE A 126 5.73 8.46 22.56
CA PHE A 126 7.17 8.80 22.61
C PHE A 126 8.04 7.97 21.64
N ASN A 127 7.49 6.93 21.02
CA ASN A 127 8.18 6.06 20.06
C ASN A 127 7.61 6.23 18.65
N ASN A 128 7.19 7.44 18.25
CA ASN A 128 6.47 7.71 17.00
C ASN A 128 5.27 6.76 16.80
N TYR A 129 4.56 6.46 17.89
CA TYR A 129 3.43 5.54 17.95
C TYR A 129 3.75 4.07 17.66
N ARG A 130 5.03 3.66 17.54
CA ARG A 130 5.44 2.27 17.26
C ARG A 130 5.17 1.28 18.41
N PRO A 131 4.99 -0.03 18.11
CA PRO A 131 4.80 -1.06 19.12
C PRO A 131 6.10 -1.36 19.88
N VAL A 132 6.00 -2.11 20.98
CA VAL A 132 7.16 -2.75 21.61
C VAL A 132 7.33 -4.12 20.96
N TYR A 133 8.43 -4.33 20.24
CA TYR A 133 8.72 -5.59 19.57
C TYR A 133 9.09 -6.69 20.56
N THR A 134 8.74 -7.91 20.21
CA THR A 134 8.92 -9.12 21.00
C THR A 134 10.03 -9.99 20.46
N ARG A 135 10.40 -11.03 21.22
CA ARG A 135 11.30 -12.08 20.73
C ARG A 135 10.77 -12.72 19.44
N LYS A 136 9.46 -12.94 19.33
CA LYS A 136 8.83 -13.50 18.13
C LYS A 136 9.08 -12.63 16.90
N ASP A 137 8.95 -11.32 17.05
CA ASP A 137 9.15 -10.36 15.95
C ASP A 137 10.61 -10.40 15.47
N SER A 138 11.57 -10.35 16.40
CA SER A 138 12.99 -10.51 16.04
C SER A 138 13.30 -11.86 15.40
N LEU A 139 12.62 -12.95 15.83
CA LEU A 139 12.84 -14.28 15.26
C LEU A 139 12.46 -14.35 13.77
N ARG A 140 11.41 -13.63 13.39
CA ARG A 140 10.95 -13.47 12.01
C ARG A 140 11.80 -12.46 11.23
N GLY A 141 12.00 -11.26 11.78
CA GLY A 141 12.54 -10.13 11.04
C GLY A 141 14.07 -10.00 11.02
N ALA A 142 14.81 -10.54 12.00
CA ALA A 142 16.25 -10.28 12.08
C ALA A 142 17.09 -11.28 11.28
N LEU A 143 18.07 -10.79 10.54
CA LEU A 143 19.10 -11.58 9.83
C LEU A 143 20.20 -12.11 10.77
N ARG A 144 19.83 -13.05 11.64
CA ARG A 144 20.76 -13.73 12.56
C ARG A 144 21.71 -14.72 11.86
N PRO A 145 22.82 -15.13 12.50
CA PRO A 145 23.74 -16.12 11.97
C PRO A 145 23.06 -17.41 11.46
N GLU A 146 22.04 -17.92 12.16
CA GLU A 146 21.34 -19.14 11.74
C GLU A 146 20.50 -18.95 10.45
N ARG A 147 20.23 -17.70 10.03
CA ARG A 147 19.61 -17.38 8.75
C ARG A 147 20.62 -17.00 7.66
N THR A 148 21.70 -16.31 8.02
CA THR A 148 22.67 -15.76 7.07
C THR A 148 23.80 -16.74 6.72
N CYS A 149 23.99 -17.80 7.51
CA CYS A 149 25.01 -18.81 7.25
C CYS A 149 24.71 -19.70 6.04
N TYR A 150 23.53 -19.61 5.43
CA TYR A 150 23.15 -20.40 4.26
C TYR A 150 22.21 -19.63 3.31
N ASP A 151 22.28 -20.00 2.03
CA ASP A 151 21.51 -19.41 0.95
C ASP A 151 20.72 -20.50 0.20
N VAL A 152 19.41 -20.33 0.10
CA VAL A 152 18.53 -21.31 -0.52
C VAL A 152 18.45 -21.02 -2.02
N PHE A 153 18.78 -21.99 -2.85
CA PHE A 153 18.70 -21.83 -4.31
C PHE A 153 17.52 -22.57 -4.95
N PHE A 154 16.92 -23.55 -4.26
CA PHE A 154 15.77 -24.28 -4.80
C PHE A 154 14.86 -24.87 -3.71
N TYR A 155 13.55 -24.78 -3.93
CA TYR A 155 12.54 -25.51 -3.17
C TYR A 155 11.81 -26.53 -4.05
N ASP A 156 11.59 -27.74 -3.51
CA ASP A 156 10.69 -28.75 -4.09
C ASP A 156 9.55 -29.01 -3.10
N LEU A 157 8.48 -28.23 -3.27
CA LEU A 157 7.33 -28.20 -2.37
C LEU A 157 6.23 -29.13 -2.87
N PHE A 158 5.81 -30.06 -2.03
CA PHE A 158 4.61 -30.88 -2.22
C PHE A 158 3.57 -30.54 -1.17
N VAL A 159 2.34 -30.21 -1.59
CA VAL A 159 1.21 -29.93 -0.70
C VAL A 159 -0.01 -30.72 -1.13
N HIS A 160 -0.54 -31.52 -0.21
CA HIS A 160 -1.80 -32.22 -0.36
C HIS A 160 -2.90 -31.49 0.39
N LEU A 161 -3.81 -30.91 -0.39
CA LEU A 161 -4.93 -30.09 0.06
C LEU A 161 -6.16 -30.97 0.33
N HIS A 162 -6.64 -30.94 1.58
CA HIS A 162 -7.90 -31.57 2.00
C HIS A 162 -8.95 -30.49 2.25
N PRO A 163 -9.62 -29.96 1.21
CA PRO A 163 -10.52 -28.81 1.37
C PRO A 163 -11.73 -29.12 2.26
N PHE A 164 -12.23 -30.36 2.26
CA PHE A 164 -13.31 -30.78 3.15
C PHE A 164 -12.92 -30.74 4.63
N LEU A 165 -11.70 -31.16 4.95
CA LEU A 165 -11.18 -31.16 6.31
C LEU A 165 -10.53 -29.81 6.69
N LYS A 166 -10.36 -28.91 5.72
CA LYS A 166 -9.58 -27.67 5.83
C LYS A 166 -8.21 -27.95 6.44
N ARG A 167 -7.51 -28.93 5.87
CA ARG A 167 -6.20 -29.42 6.32
C ARG A 167 -5.24 -29.53 5.15
N ILE A 168 -3.96 -29.43 5.48
CA ILE A 168 -2.88 -29.74 4.55
C ILE A 168 -1.90 -30.73 5.18
N GLN A 169 -1.26 -31.50 4.33
CA GLN A 169 -0.07 -32.28 4.63
C GLN A 169 0.91 -32.08 3.49
N GLY A 170 2.19 -32.06 3.78
CA GLY A 170 3.16 -31.75 2.75
C GLY A 170 4.57 -32.13 3.12
N SER A 171 5.46 -31.94 2.16
CA SER A 171 6.89 -32.00 2.34
C SER A 171 7.54 -30.89 1.54
N ASN A 172 8.60 -30.29 2.07
CA ASN A 172 9.45 -29.41 1.30
C ASN A 172 10.87 -29.95 1.33
N ARG A 173 11.52 -30.05 0.16
CA ARG A 173 12.96 -30.25 0.07
C ARG A 173 13.60 -28.89 -0.15
N ILE A 174 14.48 -28.52 0.77
CA ILE A 174 15.15 -27.22 0.81
C ILE A 174 16.59 -27.45 0.40
N TYR A 175 16.95 -26.96 -0.78
CA TYR A 175 18.31 -27.06 -1.31
C TYR A 175 19.04 -25.75 -1.11
N PHE A 176 20.21 -25.82 -0.50
CA PHE A 176 20.95 -24.63 -0.12
C PHE A 176 22.45 -24.82 -0.23
N ILE A 177 23.16 -23.70 -0.25
CA ILE A 177 24.61 -23.63 -0.09
C ILE A 177 24.94 -22.94 1.23
N THR A 178 25.89 -23.46 1.98
CA THR A 178 26.42 -22.75 3.16
C THR A 178 27.24 -21.54 2.71
N VAL A 179 26.93 -20.36 3.21
CA VAL A 179 27.68 -19.13 2.94
C VAL A 179 28.83 -18.97 3.94
N GLN A 180 28.63 -19.51 5.14
CA GLN A 180 29.62 -19.57 6.22
C GLN A 180 29.58 -20.96 6.85
N ASP A 181 30.56 -21.28 7.68
CA ASP A 181 30.55 -22.53 8.44
C ASP A 181 29.28 -22.62 9.29
N ALA A 182 28.50 -23.67 9.09
CA ALA A 182 27.15 -23.79 9.62
C ALA A 182 26.92 -25.15 10.29
N ARG A 183 26.61 -25.15 11.58
CA ARG A 183 26.07 -26.33 12.29
C ARG A 183 24.57 -26.24 12.50
N ILE A 184 24.06 -25.04 12.77
CA ILE A 184 22.65 -24.79 13.03
C ILE A 184 22.13 -23.81 12.00
N ILE A 185 21.03 -24.16 11.35
CA ILE A 185 20.27 -23.27 10.48
C ILE A 185 18.88 -23.03 11.04
N GLN A 186 18.25 -21.92 10.66
CA GLN A 186 16.86 -21.62 11.01
C GLN A 186 15.97 -21.67 9.77
N ILE A 187 14.95 -22.53 9.82
CA ILE A 187 13.77 -22.45 8.97
C ILE A 187 12.57 -22.00 9.81
N ASP A 188 11.44 -21.72 9.18
CA ASP A 188 10.20 -21.31 9.84
C ASP A 188 9.02 -22.13 9.34
N LEU A 189 8.11 -22.45 10.26
CA LEU A 189 6.82 -23.06 9.99
C LEU A 189 5.92 -22.74 11.18
N PHE A 190 4.71 -22.23 10.96
CA PHE A 190 3.81 -21.85 12.05
C PHE A 190 3.62 -22.97 13.08
N ALA A 191 3.66 -22.63 14.37
CA ALA A 191 3.58 -23.60 15.47
C ALA A 191 2.28 -24.43 15.50
N GLY A 192 1.24 -24.00 14.76
CA GLY A 192 0.01 -24.76 14.55
C GLY A 192 0.20 -26.03 13.68
N TYR A 193 1.34 -26.19 13.03
CA TYR A 193 1.70 -27.36 12.26
C TYR A 193 2.55 -28.34 13.06
N ARG A 194 2.29 -29.63 12.85
CA ARG A 194 3.15 -30.70 13.33
C ARG A 194 4.22 -31.00 12.29
N ILE A 195 5.49 -30.87 12.69
CA ILE A 195 6.64 -31.41 11.96
C ILE A 195 6.75 -32.89 12.34
N HIS A 196 6.71 -33.77 11.35
CA HIS A 196 6.85 -35.22 11.53
C HIS A 196 8.31 -35.65 11.46
N ALA A 197 9.07 -35.07 10.54
CA ALA A 197 10.49 -35.35 10.37
C ALA A 197 11.19 -34.18 9.69
N ILE A 198 12.44 -33.94 10.09
CA ILE A 198 13.43 -33.18 9.33
C ILE A 198 14.57 -34.14 9.06
N THR A 199 14.95 -34.32 7.80
CA THR A 199 15.98 -35.30 7.41
C THR A 199 17.01 -34.68 6.48
N ARG A 200 18.25 -35.17 6.56
CA ARG A 200 19.34 -34.89 5.62
C ARG A 200 19.91 -36.21 5.15
N ASN A 201 19.97 -36.45 3.84
CA ASN A 201 20.40 -37.74 3.27
C ASN A 201 19.64 -38.95 3.85
N GLY A 202 18.34 -38.77 4.12
CA GLY A 202 17.48 -39.80 4.73
C GLY A 202 17.65 -39.99 6.24
N GLN A 203 18.65 -39.37 6.87
CA GLN A 203 18.88 -39.46 8.31
C GLN A 203 18.12 -38.37 9.07
N PRO A 204 17.43 -38.69 10.19
CA PRO A 204 16.76 -37.70 11.02
C PRO A 204 17.75 -36.68 11.61
N LEU A 205 17.35 -35.41 11.62
CA LEU A 205 18.09 -34.33 12.29
C LEU A 205 17.45 -33.96 13.64
N VAL A 206 18.27 -33.48 14.57
CA VAL A 206 17.82 -32.88 15.82
C VAL A 206 17.39 -31.44 15.55
N TRP A 207 16.26 -31.02 16.11
CA TRP A 207 15.77 -29.66 15.96
C TRP A 207 15.04 -29.19 17.21
N ARG A 208 14.99 -27.86 17.39
CA ARG A 208 14.21 -27.20 18.44
C ARG A 208 13.34 -26.10 17.84
N ARG A 209 12.23 -25.78 18.49
CA ARG A 209 11.30 -24.74 18.06
C ARG A 209 11.20 -23.63 19.08
N GLU A 210 11.17 -22.39 18.62
CA GLU A 210 10.91 -21.19 19.41
C GLU A 210 9.87 -20.36 18.64
N TYR A 211 8.61 -20.38 19.11
CA TYR A 211 7.46 -19.87 18.34
C TYR A 211 7.36 -20.54 16.95
N ASP A 212 7.39 -19.74 15.89
CA ASP A 212 7.29 -20.21 14.50
C ASP A 212 8.68 -20.56 13.91
N ALA A 213 9.76 -20.16 14.58
CA ALA A 213 11.13 -20.48 14.18
C ALA A 213 11.54 -21.90 14.60
N VAL A 214 12.24 -22.60 13.70
CA VAL A 214 12.73 -23.97 13.87
C VAL A 214 14.22 -24.01 13.58
N PHE A 215 15.00 -24.27 14.63
CA PHE A 215 16.44 -24.39 14.56
C PHE A 215 16.82 -25.86 14.34
N VAL A 216 17.53 -26.14 13.25
CA VAL A 216 17.90 -27.48 12.81
C VAL A 216 19.40 -27.67 13.01
N ASP A 217 19.81 -28.63 13.83
CA ASP A 217 21.21 -29.07 13.93
C ASP A 217 21.50 -30.02 12.78
N LEU A 218 22.47 -29.66 11.95
CA LEU A 218 22.91 -30.41 10.77
C LEU A 218 23.67 -31.69 11.14
N GLY A 219 23.93 -31.94 12.42
CA GLY A 219 24.66 -33.10 12.95
C GLY A 219 26.17 -32.88 12.99
N GLU A 220 26.69 -32.13 12.03
CA GLU A 220 28.09 -31.70 11.90
C GLU A 220 28.18 -30.24 11.46
N THR A 221 29.34 -29.62 11.63
CA THR A 221 29.60 -28.31 11.04
C THR A 221 29.91 -28.49 9.56
N LEU A 222 29.08 -27.90 8.72
CA LEU A 222 29.29 -27.86 7.28
C LEU A 222 30.15 -26.65 6.92
N PRO A 223 31.25 -26.81 6.17
CA PRO A 223 32.09 -25.69 5.76
C PRO A 223 31.37 -24.80 4.74
N ALA A 224 31.77 -23.53 4.64
CA ALA A 224 31.29 -22.63 3.58
C ALA A 224 31.46 -23.24 2.17
N GLY A 225 30.51 -22.96 1.27
CA GLY A 225 30.46 -23.45 -0.12
C GLY A 225 29.86 -24.85 -0.28
N ARG A 226 29.44 -25.49 0.81
CA ARG A 226 28.87 -26.85 0.78
C ARG A 226 27.41 -26.80 0.34
N ARG A 227 27.07 -27.55 -0.72
CA ARG A 227 25.69 -27.75 -1.17
C ARG A 227 25.04 -28.90 -0.43
N GLU A 228 23.84 -28.70 0.09
CA GLU A 228 23.08 -29.69 0.84
C GLU A 228 21.58 -29.61 0.57
N CYS A 229 20.86 -30.61 1.07
CA CYS A 229 19.40 -30.67 1.03
C CYS A 229 18.86 -31.20 2.36
N ILE A 230 17.86 -30.52 2.93
CA ILE A 230 17.02 -31.09 3.99
C ILE A 230 15.61 -31.32 3.48
N THR A 231 14.92 -32.32 4.03
CA THR A 231 13.50 -32.57 3.77
C THR A 231 12.70 -32.38 5.05
N VAL A 232 11.69 -31.52 5.01
CA VAL A 232 10.77 -31.26 6.12
C VAL A 232 9.41 -31.86 5.78
N VAL A 233 8.91 -32.78 6.60
CA VAL A 233 7.57 -33.39 6.44
C VAL A 233 6.64 -32.85 7.51
N TYR A 234 5.47 -32.35 7.11
CA TYR A 234 4.58 -31.63 8.02
C TYR A 234 3.09 -31.87 7.71
N SER A 235 2.23 -31.58 8.69
CA SER A 235 0.79 -31.55 8.49
C SER A 235 0.08 -30.69 9.53
N GLY A 236 -1.10 -30.19 9.21
CA GLY A 236 -1.86 -29.37 10.15
C GLY A 236 -3.14 -28.78 9.57
N LYS A 237 -3.80 -27.97 10.40
CA LYS A 237 -4.89 -27.10 9.96
C LYS A 237 -4.31 -25.70 9.78
N PRO A 238 -4.30 -25.14 8.56
CA PRO A 238 -3.85 -23.78 8.36
C PRO A 238 -4.68 -22.78 9.16
N ARG A 239 -4.06 -21.65 9.48
CA ARG A 239 -4.77 -20.46 9.95
C ARG A 239 -5.76 -20.03 8.87
N LYS A 240 -7.03 -19.86 9.24
CA LYS A 240 -8.01 -19.20 8.38
C LYS A 240 -7.79 -17.69 8.45
N ALA A 241 -7.72 -17.03 7.30
CA ALA A 241 -7.59 -15.57 7.23
C ALA A 241 -8.82 -14.88 7.86
N PRO A 242 -8.65 -14.05 8.90
CA PRO A 242 -9.74 -13.29 9.48
C PRO A 242 -10.22 -12.14 8.58
N ASN A 243 -9.31 -11.47 7.88
CA ASN A 243 -9.60 -10.34 6.99
C ASN A 243 -8.67 -10.36 5.77
N PRO A 244 -8.83 -11.31 4.83
CA PRO A 244 -7.92 -11.42 3.69
C PRO A 244 -8.04 -10.22 2.73
N PRO A 245 -6.94 -9.75 2.12
CA PRO A 245 -5.56 -10.24 2.29
C PRO A 245 -4.84 -9.66 3.52
N TRP A 246 -5.33 -8.55 4.08
CA TRP A 246 -4.71 -7.73 5.14
C TRP A 246 -4.40 -8.46 6.46
N ASP A 247 -5.24 -9.40 6.84
CA ASP A 247 -4.97 -10.39 7.89
C ASP A 247 -5.04 -11.79 7.29
N GLY A 248 -3.88 -12.19 6.75
CA GLY A 248 -3.72 -13.31 5.80
C GLY A 248 -3.92 -14.72 6.36
N GLY A 249 -3.60 -15.70 5.53
CA GLY A 249 -3.78 -17.13 5.78
C GLY A 249 -4.68 -17.75 4.71
N PHE A 250 -5.23 -18.93 5.01
CA PHE A 250 -6.07 -19.62 4.05
C PHE A 250 -7.47 -19.03 4.01
N VAL A 251 -7.98 -18.89 2.80
CA VAL A 251 -9.38 -18.57 2.55
C VAL A 251 -10.04 -19.82 1.98
N TRP A 252 -11.09 -20.29 2.66
CA TRP A 252 -11.90 -21.43 2.24
C TRP A 252 -13.32 -20.95 1.94
N LYS A 253 -13.63 -20.70 0.68
CA LYS A 253 -14.98 -20.38 0.17
C LYS A 253 -15.56 -21.56 -0.61
N ARG A 254 -16.80 -21.39 -1.05
CA ARG A 254 -17.45 -22.28 -2.01
C ARG A 254 -18.02 -21.44 -3.15
N SER A 255 -17.96 -21.96 -4.36
CA SER A 255 -18.67 -21.41 -5.50
C SER A 255 -19.35 -22.54 -6.27
N LYS A 256 -20.63 -22.35 -6.59
CA LYS A 256 -21.51 -23.36 -7.25
C LYS A 256 -21.36 -24.79 -6.66
N GLY A 257 -21.23 -24.89 -5.34
CA GLY A 257 -21.16 -26.17 -4.61
C GLY A 257 -19.76 -26.79 -4.51
N LYS A 258 -18.76 -26.31 -5.26
CA LYS A 258 -17.35 -26.74 -5.16
C LYS A 258 -16.55 -25.83 -4.23
N TYR A 259 -15.47 -26.36 -3.65
CA TYR A 259 -14.54 -25.56 -2.86
C TYR A 259 -13.78 -24.59 -3.76
N TRP A 260 -13.57 -23.38 -3.25
CA TRP A 260 -12.74 -22.37 -3.87
C TRP A 260 -11.84 -21.77 -2.80
N ALA A 261 -10.53 -21.94 -2.95
CA ALA A 261 -9.58 -21.66 -1.89
C ALA A 261 -8.28 -21.09 -2.43
N GLY A 262 -7.60 -20.35 -1.58
CA GLY A 262 -6.26 -19.83 -1.82
C GLY A 262 -5.62 -19.37 -0.52
N VAL A 263 -4.41 -18.86 -0.61
CA VAL A 263 -3.63 -18.33 0.53
C VAL A 263 -3.08 -16.96 0.16
N ALA A 264 -3.14 -16.02 1.10
CA ALA A 264 -2.48 -14.71 1.01
C ALA A 264 -1.67 -14.53 2.30
N CYS A 265 -0.37 -14.21 2.20
CA CYS A 265 0.51 -14.29 3.37
C CYS A 265 1.65 -13.28 3.43
N GLU A 266 1.63 -12.21 2.65
CA GLU A 266 2.66 -11.15 2.63
C GLU A 266 3.12 -10.74 4.04
N HIS A 267 2.19 -10.21 4.83
CA HIS A 267 2.45 -9.78 6.19
C HIS A 267 2.62 -10.94 7.17
N LEU A 268 1.84 -12.00 6.98
CA LEU A 268 1.76 -13.13 7.89
C LEU A 268 3.02 -14.01 7.85
N GLY A 269 3.68 -14.06 6.69
CA GLY A 269 4.77 -14.94 6.36
C GLY A 269 4.35 -16.24 5.69
N ALA A 270 5.19 -16.71 4.78
CA ALA A 270 5.02 -17.93 4.00
C ALA A 270 4.98 -19.19 4.88
N SER A 271 5.64 -19.13 6.04
CA SER A 271 5.62 -20.17 7.06
C SER A 271 4.22 -20.44 7.63
N ALA A 272 3.22 -19.61 7.30
CA ALA A 272 1.82 -19.88 7.57
C ALA A 272 1.27 -21.11 6.85
N TRP A 273 1.98 -21.66 5.85
CA TRP A 273 1.49 -22.83 5.11
C TRP A 273 2.53 -23.83 4.60
N TRP A 274 3.81 -23.45 4.51
CA TRP A 274 4.88 -24.37 4.11
C TRP A 274 6.19 -24.04 4.82
N PRO A 275 7.04 -25.04 5.14
CA PRO A 275 8.30 -24.82 5.84
C PRO A 275 9.35 -24.21 4.91
N ASN A 276 9.94 -23.07 5.28
CA ASN A 276 10.87 -22.31 4.43
C ASN A 276 11.81 -21.41 5.24
N LYS A 277 12.80 -20.79 4.61
CA LYS A 277 13.55 -19.67 5.20
C LYS A 277 12.68 -18.42 5.06
N ASP A 278 11.78 -18.23 6.03
CA ASP A 278 10.81 -17.16 5.98
C ASP A 278 11.51 -15.88 6.41
N HIS A 279 12.11 -15.19 5.44
CA HIS A 279 12.67 -13.83 5.50
C HIS A 279 12.62 -13.23 4.09
N LEU A 280 12.22 -11.96 3.92
CA LEU A 280 11.99 -11.38 2.59
C LEU A 280 13.27 -11.16 1.78
N SER A 281 14.42 -11.16 2.45
CA SER A 281 15.73 -11.19 1.78
C SER A 281 16.04 -12.50 1.04
N ASP A 282 15.30 -13.59 1.31
CA ASP A 282 15.54 -14.89 0.69
C ASP A 282 14.74 -15.02 -0.60
N LYS A 283 15.45 -15.21 -1.72
CA LYS A 283 14.88 -15.42 -3.05
C LYS A 283 15.57 -16.62 -3.71
N PRO A 284 15.04 -17.85 -3.58
CA PRO A 284 15.57 -19.00 -4.30
C PRO A 284 15.52 -18.78 -5.81
N ASP A 285 16.56 -19.22 -6.53
CA ASP A 285 16.70 -19.09 -7.98
C ASP A 285 15.50 -19.65 -8.75
N SER A 286 14.89 -20.73 -8.23
CA SER A 286 13.75 -21.41 -8.84
C SER A 286 12.98 -22.25 -7.81
N MET A 287 11.80 -22.73 -8.20
CA MET A 287 10.97 -23.55 -7.32
C MET A 287 10.08 -24.51 -8.10
N ARG A 288 9.86 -25.70 -7.53
CA ARG A 288 8.79 -26.61 -7.95
C ARG A 288 7.68 -26.65 -6.91
N ILE A 289 6.43 -26.57 -7.37
CA ILE A 289 5.23 -26.63 -6.53
C ILE A 289 4.34 -27.75 -7.06
N THR A 290 4.19 -28.82 -6.28
CA THR A 290 3.27 -29.92 -6.58
C THR A 290 2.06 -29.87 -5.66
N LEU A 291 0.89 -29.63 -6.24
CA LEU A 291 -0.38 -29.56 -5.53
C LEU A 291 -1.20 -30.82 -5.79
N ARG A 292 -1.47 -31.58 -4.72
CA ARG A 292 -2.41 -32.71 -4.75
C ARG A 292 -3.77 -32.24 -4.25
N VAL A 293 -4.80 -32.39 -5.08
CA VAL A 293 -6.17 -31.93 -4.83
C VAL A 293 -7.19 -33.03 -5.14
N PRO A 294 -8.42 -32.99 -4.60
CA PRO A 294 -9.43 -33.99 -4.96
C PRO A 294 -9.66 -34.03 -6.47
N ALA A 295 -9.87 -35.22 -7.03
CA ALA A 295 -10.10 -35.38 -8.47
C ALA A 295 -11.29 -34.51 -8.94
N GLY A 296 -11.14 -33.87 -10.10
CA GLY A 296 -12.15 -32.96 -10.67
C GLY A 296 -12.08 -31.51 -10.19
N TYR A 297 -11.03 -31.13 -9.47
CA TYR A 297 -10.62 -29.75 -9.23
C TYR A 297 -9.42 -29.36 -10.11
N GLN A 298 -9.23 -28.05 -10.27
CA GLN A 298 -8.03 -27.44 -10.83
C GLN A 298 -7.21 -26.83 -9.68
N ALA A 299 -5.89 -26.87 -9.83
CA ALA A 299 -4.95 -26.25 -8.91
C ALA A 299 -3.97 -25.39 -9.70
N ILE A 300 -4.03 -24.08 -9.48
CA ILE A 300 -3.16 -23.09 -10.11
C ILE A 300 -2.10 -22.67 -9.09
N ALA A 301 -0.85 -22.52 -9.51
CA ALA A 301 0.26 -22.01 -8.70
C ALA A 301 1.14 -21.10 -9.56
N ASN A 302 2.21 -20.57 -8.98
CA ASN A 302 3.17 -19.73 -9.67
C ASN A 302 3.91 -20.48 -10.79
N GLY A 303 4.34 -19.75 -11.82
CA GLY A 303 5.18 -20.26 -12.90
C GLY A 303 4.40 -21.05 -13.97
N THR A 304 5.07 -22.02 -14.58
CA THR A 304 4.52 -22.83 -15.68
C THR A 304 4.01 -24.18 -15.20
N LEU A 305 2.86 -24.63 -15.72
CA LEU A 305 2.35 -25.98 -15.48
C LEU A 305 3.15 -27.00 -16.29
N GLN A 306 3.91 -27.85 -15.62
CA GLN A 306 4.78 -28.84 -16.26
C GLN A 306 4.09 -30.20 -16.44
N HIS A 307 3.31 -30.63 -15.46
CA HIS A 307 2.73 -31.98 -15.46
C HIS A 307 1.41 -32.03 -14.70
N ILE A 308 0.45 -32.79 -15.24
CA ILE A 308 -0.80 -33.16 -14.56
C ILE A 308 -0.85 -34.68 -14.44
N SER A 309 -0.94 -35.20 -13.21
CA SER A 309 -1.21 -36.61 -12.95
C SER A 309 -2.66 -36.79 -12.50
N LYS A 310 -3.50 -37.39 -13.34
CA LYS A 310 -4.90 -37.67 -12.99
C LYS A 310 -5.02 -39.00 -12.25
N GLY A 311 -5.80 -39.00 -11.18
CA GLY A 311 -6.04 -40.20 -10.36
C GLY A 311 -7.51 -40.41 -10.04
N LYS A 312 -7.85 -41.58 -9.47
CA LYS A 312 -9.25 -41.92 -9.14
C LYS A 312 -9.86 -41.03 -8.04
N ARG A 313 -9.03 -40.58 -7.09
CA ARG A 313 -9.47 -39.78 -5.93
C ARG A 313 -8.78 -38.42 -5.85
N TRP A 314 -7.58 -38.31 -6.41
CA TRP A 314 -6.70 -37.16 -6.29
C TRP A 314 -6.03 -36.90 -7.65
N ASP A 315 -5.90 -35.62 -7.98
CA ASP A 315 -5.12 -35.14 -9.11
C ASP A 315 -3.92 -34.35 -8.59
N ASP A 316 -2.76 -34.52 -9.23
CA ASP A 316 -1.54 -33.76 -8.93
C ASP A 316 -1.24 -32.77 -10.05
N PHE A 317 -0.95 -31.52 -9.70
CA PHE A 317 -0.53 -30.45 -10.59
C PHE A 317 0.87 -30.02 -10.19
N SER A 318 1.85 -30.22 -11.07
CA SER A 318 3.24 -29.80 -10.84
C SER A 318 3.55 -28.55 -11.65
N TRP A 319 3.81 -27.47 -10.94
CA TRP A 319 4.21 -26.17 -11.47
C TRP A 319 5.71 -25.93 -11.24
N PHE A 320 6.33 -25.15 -12.12
CA PHE A 320 7.74 -24.77 -12.01
C PHE A 320 7.92 -23.29 -12.27
N VAL A 321 8.56 -22.62 -11.31
CA VAL A 321 8.96 -21.21 -11.35
C VAL A 321 10.42 -21.15 -11.79
N HIS A 322 10.69 -20.51 -12.92
CA HIS A 322 12.02 -20.46 -13.54
C HIS A 322 12.90 -19.31 -13.03
N TYR A 323 12.31 -18.35 -12.33
CA TYR A 323 12.97 -17.14 -11.86
C TYR A 323 12.98 -17.04 -10.34
N PRO A 324 13.83 -16.16 -9.77
CA PRO A 324 13.81 -15.88 -8.35
C PRO A 324 12.43 -15.46 -7.85
N ILE A 325 11.98 -16.06 -6.74
CA ILE A 325 10.65 -15.81 -6.18
C ILE A 325 10.73 -15.53 -4.68
N ASN A 326 10.06 -14.46 -4.23
CA ASN A 326 9.94 -14.17 -2.79
C ASN A 326 9.01 -15.19 -2.11
N ASN A 327 9.31 -15.60 -0.88
CA ASN A 327 8.58 -16.65 -0.17
C ASN A 327 7.07 -16.37 -0.02
N TYR A 328 6.67 -15.12 0.21
CA TYR A 328 5.26 -14.77 0.38
C TYR A 328 4.46 -14.82 -0.93
N ASN A 329 5.15 -14.66 -2.07
CA ASN A 329 4.56 -14.73 -3.40
C ASN A 329 4.22 -16.16 -3.81
N VAL A 330 4.85 -17.16 -3.18
CA VAL A 330 4.50 -18.57 -3.39
C VAL A 330 3.06 -18.79 -2.91
N THR A 331 2.20 -19.22 -3.83
CA THR A 331 0.77 -19.36 -3.59
C THR A 331 0.16 -20.58 -4.26
N PHE A 332 -1.13 -20.78 -4.02
CA PHE A 332 -1.97 -21.68 -4.78
C PHE A 332 -3.41 -21.17 -4.85
N TYR A 333 -4.13 -21.62 -5.87
CA TYR A 333 -5.57 -21.47 -5.99
C TYR A 333 -6.21 -22.81 -6.36
N LEU A 334 -7.19 -23.21 -5.56
CA LEU A 334 -8.02 -24.39 -5.78
C LEU A 334 -9.40 -23.94 -6.24
N GLY A 335 -9.91 -24.48 -7.34
CA GLY A 335 -11.23 -24.13 -7.85
C GLY A 335 -11.68 -25.02 -9.01
N ASP A 336 -12.81 -24.67 -9.62
CA ASP A 336 -13.33 -25.30 -10.83
C ASP A 336 -12.99 -24.48 -12.08
N PHE A 337 -11.73 -24.06 -12.17
CA PHE A 337 -11.32 -23.03 -13.12
C PHE A 337 -11.46 -23.47 -14.58
N VAL A 338 -11.93 -22.55 -15.40
CA VAL A 338 -11.71 -22.53 -16.86
C VAL A 338 -10.68 -21.45 -17.17
N SER A 339 -10.03 -21.55 -18.33
CA SER A 339 -9.04 -20.56 -18.73
C SER A 339 -9.27 -20.00 -20.12
N PHE A 340 -8.70 -18.83 -20.34
CA PHE A 340 -8.43 -18.25 -21.65
C PHE A 340 -7.11 -17.51 -21.58
N SER A 341 -6.54 -17.18 -22.74
CA SER A 341 -5.20 -16.59 -22.79
C SER A 341 -5.11 -15.48 -23.82
N ASP A 342 -4.17 -14.58 -23.58
CA ASP A 342 -3.61 -13.63 -24.51
C ASP A 342 -2.14 -13.97 -24.79
N THR A 343 -1.54 -13.27 -25.75
CA THR A 343 -0.10 -13.32 -26.01
C THR A 343 0.45 -11.92 -26.12
N ILE A 344 1.51 -11.63 -25.38
CA ILE A 344 2.27 -10.39 -25.47
C ILE A 344 3.57 -10.68 -26.23
N ARG A 345 3.92 -9.78 -27.14
CA ARG A 345 5.15 -9.80 -27.92
C ARG A 345 5.80 -8.44 -27.86
N ASN A 346 7.04 -8.39 -27.37
CA ASN A 346 7.92 -7.23 -27.41
C ASN A 346 9.14 -7.54 -28.30
N SER A 347 10.16 -6.68 -28.28
CA SER A 347 11.34 -6.85 -29.15
C SER A 347 12.18 -8.09 -28.83
N HIS A 348 12.15 -8.56 -27.59
CA HIS A 348 13.05 -9.61 -27.10
C HIS A 348 12.33 -10.94 -26.83
N HIS A 349 11.05 -10.91 -26.47
CA HIS A 349 10.32 -12.06 -25.96
C HIS A 349 8.87 -12.15 -26.48
N THR A 350 8.30 -13.35 -26.41
CA THR A 350 6.87 -13.62 -26.59
C THR A 350 6.44 -14.52 -25.45
N TYR A 351 5.43 -14.10 -24.68
CA TYR A 351 4.98 -14.83 -23.49
C TYR A 351 3.45 -14.81 -23.37
N PRO A 352 2.85 -15.87 -22.77
CA PRO A 352 1.42 -15.93 -22.58
C PRO A 352 0.98 -15.06 -21.39
N VAL A 353 -0.26 -14.58 -21.48
CA VAL A 353 -1.01 -14.07 -20.33
C VAL A 353 -2.21 -14.98 -20.13
N ASP A 354 -2.22 -15.76 -19.07
CA ASP A 354 -3.26 -16.75 -18.80
C ASP A 354 -4.24 -16.26 -17.74
N TYR A 355 -5.53 -16.33 -18.04
CA TYR A 355 -6.60 -15.94 -17.14
C TYR A 355 -7.35 -17.18 -16.68
N TYR A 356 -7.31 -17.48 -15.38
CA TYR A 356 -7.97 -18.61 -14.74
C TYR A 356 -9.17 -18.11 -13.94
N VAL A 357 -10.37 -18.44 -14.39
CA VAL A 357 -11.63 -17.87 -13.86
C VAL A 357 -12.65 -18.94 -13.58
N LEU A 358 -13.62 -18.64 -12.72
CA LEU A 358 -14.74 -19.53 -12.46
C LEU A 358 -15.66 -19.57 -13.70
N PRO A 359 -16.27 -20.72 -14.05
CA PRO A 359 -16.96 -20.89 -15.34
C PRO A 359 -18.11 -19.90 -15.58
N HIS A 360 -18.81 -19.50 -14.51
CA HIS A 360 -19.92 -18.56 -14.58
C HIS A 360 -19.48 -17.09 -14.64
N HIS A 361 -18.20 -16.81 -14.47
CA HIS A 361 -17.62 -15.48 -14.64
C HIS A 361 -16.84 -15.32 -15.96
N LEU A 362 -16.72 -16.38 -16.77
CA LEU A 362 -15.91 -16.36 -17.99
C LEU A 362 -16.21 -15.17 -18.92
N GLN A 363 -17.49 -14.85 -19.14
CA GLN A 363 -17.88 -13.76 -20.03
C GLN A 363 -17.54 -12.38 -19.44
N VAL A 364 -17.83 -12.14 -18.15
CA VAL A 364 -17.53 -10.86 -17.50
C VAL A 364 -16.03 -10.66 -17.33
N ALA A 365 -15.27 -11.73 -17.08
CA ALA A 365 -13.82 -11.68 -16.98
C ALA A 365 -13.16 -11.30 -18.32
N ARG A 366 -13.65 -11.82 -19.46
CA ARG A 366 -13.12 -11.44 -20.77
C ARG A 366 -13.25 -9.93 -21.03
N GLU A 367 -14.34 -9.32 -20.59
CA GLU A 367 -14.52 -7.88 -20.68
C GLU A 367 -13.58 -7.14 -19.70
N TYR A 368 -13.50 -7.61 -18.46
CA TYR A 368 -12.64 -7.03 -17.43
C TYR A 368 -11.17 -6.98 -17.83
N TYR A 369 -10.66 -8.03 -18.48
CA TYR A 369 -9.26 -8.15 -18.87
C TYR A 369 -8.95 -7.66 -20.29
N ARG A 370 -9.93 -7.09 -21.01
CA ARG A 370 -9.80 -6.78 -22.45
C ARG A 370 -8.59 -5.89 -22.80
N ASN A 371 -8.18 -5.02 -21.87
CA ASN A 371 -7.10 -4.06 -22.06
C ASN A 371 -5.77 -4.44 -21.37
N THR A 372 -5.66 -5.65 -20.82
CA THR A 372 -4.46 -6.10 -20.09
C THR A 372 -3.19 -5.98 -20.93
N LYS A 373 -3.24 -6.37 -22.21
CA LYS A 373 -2.09 -6.25 -23.13
C LYS A 373 -1.61 -4.82 -23.31
N GLU A 374 -2.53 -3.86 -23.37
CA GLU A 374 -2.19 -2.46 -23.52
C GLU A 374 -1.56 -1.91 -22.24
N MET A 375 -2.15 -2.22 -21.08
CA MET A 375 -1.61 -1.86 -19.78
C MET A 375 -0.18 -2.37 -19.59
N VAL A 376 0.08 -3.65 -19.90
CA VAL A 376 1.42 -4.23 -19.78
C VAL A 376 2.42 -3.55 -20.72
N ARG A 377 2.03 -3.20 -21.95
CA ARG A 377 2.90 -2.44 -22.87
C ARG A 377 3.27 -1.07 -22.33
N ILE A 378 2.33 -0.37 -21.68
CA ILE A 378 2.59 0.91 -21.04
C ILE A 378 3.61 0.73 -19.90
N TYR A 379 3.50 -0.33 -19.10
CA TYR A 379 4.46 -0.62 -18.03
C TYR A 379 5.85 -0.96 -18.61
N GLU A 380 5.90 -1.75 -19.68
CA GLU A 380 7.15 -2.05 -20.38
C GLU A 380 7.82 -0.80 -20.97
N GLU A 381 7.03 0.15 -21.47
CA GLU A 381 7.53 1.44 -21.97
C GLU A 381 8.12 2.30 -20.83
N LEU A 382 7.38 2.41 -19.72
CA LEU A 382 7.74 3.24 -18.57
C LEU A 382 8.97 2.71 -17.82
N PHE A 383 9.04 1.41 -17.58
CA PHE A 383 9.99 0.82 -16.63
C PHE A 383 11.01 -0.11 -17.27
N GLY A 384 10.68 -0.74 -18.41
CA GLY A 384 11.47 -1.80 -19.02
C GLY A 384 10.71 -3.12 -19.10
N GLU A 385 11.24 -4.07 -19.85
CA GLU A 385 10.54 -5.33 -20.18
C GLU A 385 10.14 -6.17 -18.96
N TYR A 386 9.06 -6.93 -19.11
CA TYR A 386 8.63 -7.91 -18.12
C TYR A 386 9.71 -8.97 -17.84
N ALA A 387 10.01 -9.20 -16.56
CA ALA A 387 11.17 -9.98 -16.14
C ALA A 387 10.99 -11.51 -16.20
N TYR A 388 9.77 -12.01 -16.39
CA TYR A 388 9.46 -13.44 -16.29
C TYR A 388 8.93 -14.10 -17.57
N PRO A 389 9.51 -13.87 -18.76
CA PRO A 389 8.93 -14.34 -20.02
C PRO A 389 8.83 -15.87 -20.15
N LEU A 390 9.66 -16.65 -19.43
CA LEU A 390 9.57 -18.12 -19.42
C LEU A 390 8.40 -18.65 -18.57
N ASP A 391 8.02 -17.89 -17.53
CA ASP A 391 6.91 -18.24 -16.65
C ASP A 391 5.56 -17.73 -17.19
N GLY A 392 5.59 -16.68 -18.02
CA GLY A 392 4.38 -15.99 -18.46
C GLY A 392 3.78 -15.15 -17.33
N MET A 393 2.54 -14.67 -17.55
CA MET A 393 1.79 -13.90 -16.55
C MET A 393 0.43 -14.54 -16.30
N GLY A 394 0.18 -15.03 -15.10
CA GLY A 394 -1.10 -15.60 -14.70
C GLY A 394 -1.96 -14.60 -13.92
N MET A 395 -3.25 -14.53 -14.27
CA MET A 395 -4.30 -13.83 -13.52
C MET A 395 -5.31 -14.87 -13.03
N VAL A 396 -5.49 -15.00 -11.72
CA VAL A 396 -6.29 -16.05 -11.10
C VAL A 396 -7.43 -15.46 -10.29
N GLU A 397 -8.65 -15.90 -10.58
CA GLU A 397 -9.83 -15.53 -9.80
C GLU A 397 -9.72 -16.09 -8.37
N ALA A 398 -9.57 -15.20 -7.39
CA ALA A 398 -9.19 -15.54 -6.03
C ALA A 398 -10.32 -15.33 -5.01
N PRO A 399 -10.41 -16.14 -3.94
CA PRO A 399 -11.48 -16.03 -2.94
C PRO A 399 -11.38 -14.82 -2.01
N PHE A 400 -10.58 -13.82 -2.36
CA PHE A 400 -10.30 -12.58 -1.64
C PHE A 400 -10.07 -11.44 -2.65
N SER A 401 -9.91 -10.20 -2.19
CA SER A 401 -9.95 -9.02 -3.06
C SER A 401 -8.89 -9.02 -4.15
N GLY A 402 -7.61 -9.18 -3.79
CA GLY A 402 -6.46 -9.20 -4.69
C GLY A 402 -5.19 -9.53 -3.89
N MET A 403 -4.12 -9.87 -4.61
CA MET A 403 -2.77 -10.10 -4.07
C MET A 403 -1.79 -10.30 -5.23
N GLU A 404 -0.60 -9.72 -5.15
CA GLU A 404 0.36 -9.62 -6.26
C GLU A 404 1.24 -10.86 -6.48
N HIS A 405 0.74 -12.04 -6.15
CA HIS A 405 1.53 -13.28 -6.22
C HIS A 405 2.21 -13.45 -7.58
N GLN A 406 3.55 -13.40 -7.60
CA GLN A 406 4.40 -13.44 -8.80
C GLN A 406 3.95 -14.48 -9.84
N GLY A 407 3.57 -14.01 -11.02
CA GLY A 407 3.14 -14.85 -12.15
C GLY A 407 1.81 -15.61 -11.93
N ALA A 408 1.12 -15.39 -10.82
CA ALA A 408 -0.20 -15.96 -10.48
C ALA A 408 -1.05 -14.94 -9.69
N ILE A 409 -1.16 -13.73 -10.24
CA ILE A 409 -1.77 -12.55 -9.63
C ILE A 409 -3.22 -12.85 -9.25
N ALA A 410 -3.59 -12.56 -8.02
CA ALA A 410 -4.93 -12.77 -7.50
C ALA A 410 -5.83 -11.60 -7.87
N ILE A 411 -6.98 -11.89 -8.50
CA ILE A 411 -8.04 -10.91 -8.77
C ILE A 411 -9.35 -11.46 -8.20
N GLY A 412 -10.04 -10.71 -7.34
CA GLY A 412 -11.26 -11.17 -6.68
C GLY A 412 -12.44 -11.39 -7.63
N ASP A 413 -13.50 -12.05 -7.14
CA ASP A 413 -14.73 -12.35 -7.89
C ASP A 413 -15.65 -11.14 -8.14
N ASP A 414 -15.29 -9.97 -7.62
CA ASP A 414 -16.09 -8.76 -7.69
C ASP A 414 -15.72 -7.88 -8.90
N TYR A 415 -15.87 -8.46 -10.10
CA TYR A 415 -15.58 -7.78 -11.37
C TYR A 415 -16.38 -6.48 -11.57
N GLN A 416 -17.46 -6.25 -10.82
CA GLN A 416 -18.30 -5.05 -10.94
C GLN A 416 -18.04 -3.95 -9.91
N ARG A 417 -17.54 -4.24 -8.69
CA ARG A 417 -17.12 -3.18 -7.74
C ARG A 417 -15.67 -2.78 -7.90
N SER A 418 -14.81 -3.65 -8.42
CA SER A 418 -13.39 -3.36 -8.64
C SER A 418 -13.12 -2.39 -9.80
N SER A 419 -14.14 -2.01 -10.56
CA SER A 419 -14.10 -1.06 -11.68
C SER A 419 -14.40 0.40 -11.29
N GLY A 420 -14.22 0.77 -10.01
CA GLY A 420 -14.36 2.15 -9.54
C GLY A 420 -15.72 2.81 -9.85
N LYS A 421 -15.81 4.13 -9.68
CA LYS A 421 -16.98 4.93 -10.12
C LYS A 421 -16.52 5.87 -11.23
N GLY A 422 -16.82 5.52 -12.49
CA GLY A 422 -16.47 6.30 -13.68
C GLY A 422 -16.53 5.43 -14.94
N GLU A 423 -16.44 6.03 -16.13
CA GLU A 423 -16.27 5.28 -17.38
C GLU A 423 -14.83 4.77 -17.55
N ASP A 424 -13.82 5.56 -17.14
CA ASP A 424 -12.40 5.21 -17.24
C ASP A 424 -12.01 4.03 -16.34
N ALA A 425 -12.60 3.97 -15.14
CA ALA A 425 -12.41 2.86 -14.21
C ALA A 425 -12.99 1.52 -14.71
N LYS A 426 -13.79 1.54 -15.80
CA LYS A 426 -14.21 0.33 -16.53
C LYS A 426 -13.18 -0.11 -17.57
N GLU A 427 -12.35 0.79 -18.10
CA GLU A 427 -11.33 0.47 -19.09
C GLU A 427 -10.11 -0.19 -18.45
N PHE A 428 -9.67 0.35 -17.30
CA PHE A 428 -8.58 -0.18 -16.48
C PHE A 428 -9.04 -0.31 -15.03
N PRO A 429 -9.54 -1.48 -14.62
CA PRO A 429 -9.96 -1.70 -13.25
C PRO A 429 -8.81 -1.46 -12.28
N TYR A 430 -9.04 -0.64 -11.25
CA TYR A 430 -8.01 -0.22 -10.27
C TYR A 430 -7.19 -1.41 -9.73
N LEU A 431 -7.88 -2.49 -9.34
CA LEU A 431 -7.23 -3.65 -8.79
C LEU A 431 -6.31 -4.33 -9.81
N LEU A 432 -6.78 -4.51 -11.05
CA LEU A 432 -5.95 -5.10 -12.11
C LEU A 432 -4.68 -4.27 -12.36
N VAL A 433 -4.83 -2.95 -12.39
CA VAL A 433 -3.72 -1.99 -12.58
C VAL A 433 -2.68 -2.14 -11.47
N HIS A 434 -3.15 -2.10 -10.22
CA HIS A 434 -2.30 -2.15 -9.04
C HIS A 434 -1.56 -3.48 -8.91
N GLU A 435 -2.31 -4.59 -8.94
CA GLU A 435 -1.75 -5.93 -8.75
C GLU A 435 -0.80 -6.33 -9.88
N THR A 436 -1.02 -5.84 -11.10
CA THR A 436 -0.08 -6.07 -12.21
C THR A 436 1.17 -5.20 -12.12
N ALA A 437 1.09 -4.00 -11.55
CA ALA A 437 2.26 -3.13 -11.38
C ALA A 437 3.33 -3.78 -10.49
N HIS A 438 2.90 -4.62 -9.55
CA HIS A 438 3.79 -5.35 -8.66
C HIS A 438 4.70 -6.37 -9.36
N GLU A 439 4.39 -6.81 -10.57
CA GLU A 439 5.32 -7.61 -11.37
C GLU A 439 6.66 -6.87 -11.61
N TRP A 440 6.62 -5.54 -11.71
CA TRP A 440 7.82 -4.69 -11.70
C TRP A 440 8.23 -4.31 -10.28
N TRP A 441 7.26 -3.87 -9.47
CA TRP A 441 7.47 -3.23 -8.18
C TRP A 441 6.92 -4.06 -7.02
N GLY A 442 7.71 -5.00 -6.52
CA GLY A 442 7.36 -5.90 -5.42
C GLY A 442 7.80 -7.32 -5.69
N ASN A 443 7.64 -7.77 -6.94
CA ASN A 443 8.09 -9.10 -7.36
C ASN A 443 9.52 -9.02 -7.90
N THR A 444 9.74 -8.26 -8.97
CA THR A 444 11.05 -8.15 -9.61
C THR A 444 12.03 -7.34 -8.76
N VAL A 445 11.70 -6.08 -8.46
CA VAL A 445 12.39 -5.25 -7.48
C VAL A 445 11.58 -5.32 -6.18
N THR A 446 12.14 -5.87 -5.11
CA THR A 446 11.38 -6.12 -3.86
C THR A 446 12.08 -5.53 -2.64
N MET A 447 11.39 -5.50 -1.51
CA MET A 447 11.96 -5.14 -0.21
C MET A 447 12.67 -6.31 0.49
N GLN A 448 13.70 -6.00 1.27
CA GLN A 448 14.42 -6.97 2.11
C GLN A 448 13.73 -7.24 3.46
N ASP A 449 12.93 -6.28 3.94
CA ASP A 449 12.18 -6.31 5.19
C ASP A 449 10.83 -5.59 4.99
N MET A 450 9.78 -6.00 5.70
CA MET A 450 8.47 -5.33 5.68
C MET A 450 8.53 -3.86 6.11
N ALA A 451 9.57 -3.50 6.88
CA ALA A 451 9.87 -2.10 7.18
C ALA A 451 10.03 -1.23 5.91
N ASP A 452 10.49 -1.82 4.81
CA ASP A 452 10.73 -1.13 3.54
C ASP A 452 9.63 -1.46 2.50
N ALA A 453 8.46 -1.98 2.92
CA ALA A 453 7.37 -2.36 2.01
C ALA A 453 6.85 -1.22 1.11
N TRP A 454 7.16 0.03 1.46
CA TRP A 454 6.84 1.19 0.64
C TRP A 454 7.50 1.14 -0.74
N ILE A 455 8.64 0.47 -0.88
CA ILE A 455 9.32 0.29 -2.17
C ILE A 455 8.40 -0.42 -3.16
N SER A 456 7.61 -1.39 -2.71
CA SER A 456 6.60 -2.07 -3.54
C SER A 456 5.37 -1.19 -3.69
N GLU A 457 4.78 -0.77 -2.57
CA GLU A 457 3.44 -0.19 -2.56
C GLU A 457 3.37 1.24 -3.10
N ALA A 458 4.39 2.05 -2.83
CA ALA A 458 4.45 3.41 -3.35
C ALA A 458 4.63 3.41 -4.87
N PHE A 459 5.51 2.54 -5.39
CA PHE A 459 5.80 2.47 -6.82
C PHE A 459 4.63 1.85 -7.60
N ALA A 460 3.98 0.81 -7.06
CA ALA A 460 2.75 0.26 -7.65
C ALA A 460 1.62 1.32 -7.67
N THR A 461 1.37 2.01 -6.55
CA THR A 461 0.37 3.08 -6.48
C THR A 461 0.70 4.27 -7.40
N TYR A 462 1.98 4.61 -7.54
CA TYR A 462 2.42 5.67 -8.45
C TYR A 462 2.26 5.25 -9.91
N THR A 463 2.47 3.97 -10.23
CA THR A 463 2.23 3.39 -11.57
C THR A 463 0.79 3.60 -12.02
N GLU A 464 -0.19 3.49 -11.11
CA GLU A 464 -1.58 3.84 -11.43
C GLU A 464 -1.72 5.27 -11.94
N SER A 465 -1.02 6.22 -11.33
CA SER A 465 -1.05 7.62 -11.75
C SER A 465 -0.38 7.79 -13.11
N LEU A 466 0.76 7.12 -13.34
CA LEU A 466 1.45 7.17 -14.63
C LEU A 466 0.64 6.54 -15.77
N LEU A 467 -0.16 5.50 -15.48
CA LEU A 467 -1.10 4.93 -16.46
C LEU A 467 -2.16 5.96 -16.87
N GLU A 468 -2.77 6.66 -15.91
CA GLU A 468 -3.72 7.75 -16.16
C GLU A 468 -3.08 8.85 -17.01
N GLU A 469 -1.82 9.21 -16.74
CA GLU A 469 -1.09 10.20 -17.55
C GLU A 469 -0.91 9.76 -18.99
N LYS A 470 -0.52 8.49 -19.21
CA LYS A 470 -0.29 7.92 -20.54
C LYS A 470 -1.58 7.78 -21.35
N LYS A 471 -2.71 7.53 -20.69
CA LYS A 471 -4.00 7.31 -21.34
C LYS A 471 -4.82 8.57 -21.53
N TYR A 472 -4.87 9.41 -20.52
CA TYR A 472 -5.83 10.51 -20.42
C TYR A 472 -5.16 11.88 -20.23
N GLY A 473 -3.83 11.91 -20.17
CA GLY A 473 -3.04 13.14 -20.13
C GLY A 473 -2.80 13.70 -18.72
N HIS A 474 -2.10 14.83 -18.68
CA HIS A 474 -1.55 15.37 -17.43
C HIS A 474 -2.62 15.82 -16.41
N THR A 475 -3.77 16.31 -16.86
CA THR A 475 -4.86 16.70 -15.93
C THR A 475 -5.37 15.48 -15.15
N ALA A 476 -5.63 14.36 -15.83
CA ALA A 476 -6.07 13.10 -15.20
C ALA A 476 -5.03 12.59 -14.19
N TYR A 477 -3.74 12.69 -14.54
CA TYR A 477 -2.64 12.42 -13.61
C TYR A 477 -2.71 13.27 -12.33
N LEU A 478 -2.85 14.59 -12.45
CA LEU A 478 -2.96 15.48 -11.28
C LEU A 478 -4.24 15.26 -10.48
N GLU A 479 -5.32 14.79 -11.10
CA GLU A 479 -6.52 14.34 -10.39
C GLU A 479 -6.28 13.09 -9.56
N LYS A 480 -5.60 12.08 -10.13
CA LYS A 480 -5.20 10.88 -9.40
C LYS A 480 -4.26 11.20 -8.24
N ILE A 481 -3.24 12.04 -8.47
CA ILE A 481 -2.32 12.50 -7.42
C ILE A 481 -3.08 13.26 -6.32
N ALA A 482 -4.01 14.14 -6.67
CA ALA A 482 -4.83 14.84 -5.67
C ALA A 482 -5.71 13.87 -4.86
N GLY A 483 -6.26 12.82 -5.49
CA GLY A 483 -6.96 11.75 -4.81
C GLY A 483 -6.08 11.02 -3.80
N ASN A 484 -4.84 10.71 -4.18
CA ASN A 484 -3.84 10.16 -3.26
C ASN A 484 -3.55 11.11 -2.09
N MET A 485 -3.31 12.40 -2.35
CA MET A 485 -3.08 13.40 -1.29
C MET A 485 -4.24 13.48 -0.29
N GLN A 486 -5.50 13.35 -0.74
CA GLN A 486 -6.69 13.35 0.13
C GLN A 486 -6.79 12.10 1.02
N ASN A 487 -6.17 10.99 0.59
CA ASN A 487 -6.17 9.74 1.33
C ASN A 487 -4.99 9.58 2.30
N ILE A 488 -4.03 10.50 2.29
CA ILE A 488 -2.95 10.54 3.29
C ILE A 488 -3.54 10.80 4.69
N ARG A 489 -3.11 9.99 5.66
CA ARG A 489 -3.48 10.07 7.07
C ARG A 489 -2.41 10.73 7.92
N ASN A 490 -1.13 10.59 7.60
CA ASN A 490 -0.01 11.04 8.42
C ASN A 490 -0.09 10.49 9.86
N ILE A 491 -0.36 9.19 10.00
CA ILE A 491 -0.52 8.53 11.33
C ILE A 491 0.66 7.64 11.69
N TRP A 492 1.31 7.06 10.69
CA TRP A 492 2.45 6.16 10.84
C TRP A 492 3.55 6.56 9.86
N PRO A 493 4.84 6.45 10.23
CA PRO A 493 5.92 6.57 9.27
C PRO A 493 5.74 5.57 8.11
N VAL A 494 6.10 5.97 6.90
CA VAL A 494 6.02 5.11 5.71
C VAL A 494 7.08 4.01 5.77
N ALA A 495 8.29 4.35 6.23
CA ALA A 495 9.34 3.38 6.51
C ALA A 495 9.27 2.87 7.97
N GLY A 496 9.52 1.59 8.16
CA GLY A 496 9.46 0.87 9.43
C GLY A 496 10.80 0.75 10.16
N ASN A 497 10.79 0.10 11.32
CA ASN A 497 12.00 -0.44 11.93
C ASN A 497 12.27 -1.83 11.35
N ARG A 498 13.49 -2.02 10.82
CA ARG A 498 13.99 -3.31 10.32
C ARG A 498 14.25 -4.30 11.45
N ASP A 499 14.53 -5.54 11.09
CA ASP A 499 14.89 -6.67 11.98
C ASP A 499 13.75 -7.20 12.86
N VAL A 500 12.55 -6.63 12.70
CA VAL A 500 11.36 -6.98 13.48
C VAL A 500 10.14 -7.23 12.60
N ASN A 501 10.30 -7.18 11.28
CA ASN A 501 9.22 -7.40 10.31
C ASN A 501 8.01 -6.50 10.62
N GLU A 502 8.27 -5.21 10.81
CA GLU A 502 7.23 -4.26 11.22
C GLU A 502 6.17 -4.09 10.13
N ASN A 503 4.89 -4.09 10.52
CA ASN A 503 3.80 -3.75 9.63
C ASN A 503 3.63 -2.22 9.54
N THR A 504 3.91 -1.65 8.37
CA THR A 504 3.81 -0.21 8.06
C THR A 504 2.54 0.19 7.31
N PHE A 505 1.57 -0.72 7.13
CA PHE A 505 0.36 -0.49 6.32
C PHE A 505 -0.72 0.33 7.07
N ILE A 506 -0.45 0.70 8.32
CA ILE A 506 -1.37 1.45 9.18
C ILE A 506 -1.73 2.78 8.49
N GLY A 507 -3.02 2.95 8.18
CA GLY A 507 -3.55 4.17 7.55
C GLY A 507 -3.35 4.27 6.04
N ASN A 508 -2.75 3.26 5.41
CA ASN A 508 -2.46 3.21 3.98
C ASN A 508 -1.53 4.36 3.50
N ASP A 509 -0.77 4.99 4.41
CA ASP A 509 0.18 6.05 4.04
C ASP A 509 1.29 5.50 3.14
N ILE A 510 1.64 4.23 3.31
CA ILE A 510 2.61 3.52 2.46
C ILE A 510 2.26 3.58 0.96
N TYR A 511 0.96 3.53 0.63
CA TYR A 511 0.43 3.70 -0.72
C TYR A 511 0.39 5.17 -1.11
N HIS A 512 -0.41 5.95 -0.39
CA HIS A 512 -0.81 7.28 -0.83
C HIS A 512 0.29 8.32 -0.61
N LYS A 513 0.91 8.33 0.57
CA LYS A 513 2.02 9.24 0.88
C LYS A 513 3.26 8.81 0.10
N GLY A 514 3.49 7.51 -0.06
CA GLY A 514 4.53 6.97 -0.92
C GLY A 514 4.42 7.43 -2.38
N ALA A 515 3.25 7.25 -3.00
CA ALA A 515 3.03 7.69 -4.39
C ALA A 515 3.13 9.21 -4.56
N VAL A 516 2.61 9.98 -3.59
CA VAL A 516 2.76 11.44 -3.58
C VAL A 516 4.21 11.85 -3.39
N MET A 517 5.00 11.11 -2.61
CA MET A 517 6.44 11.35 -2.47
C MET A 517 7.18 11.11 -3.80
N LEU A 518 6.84 10.07 -4.56
CA LEU A 518 7.41 9.83 -5.90
C LEU A 518 7.01 10.94 -6.89
N HIS A 519 5.77 11.41 -6.83
CA HIS A 519 5.34 12.61 -7.56
C HIS A 519 6.17 13.84 -7.15
N LEU A 520 6.36 14.06 -5.85
CA LEU A 520 7.18 15.17 -5.34
C LEU A 520 8.62 15.07 -5.82
N LEU A 521 9.20 13.87 -5.88
CA LEU A 521 10.53 13.67 -6.44
C LEU A 521 10.59 14.09 -7.91
N ARG A 522 9.59 13.72 -8.74
CA ARG A 522 9.44 14.24 -10.11
C ARG A 522 9.35 15.76 -10.11
N CYS A 523 8.56 16.32 -9.19
CA CYS A 523 8.44 17.76 -9.02
C CYS A 523 9.78 18.42 -8.69
N ILE A 524 10.58 17.84 -7.81
CA ILE A 524 11.89 18.34 -7.37
C ILE A 524 12.92 18.28 -8.49
N ILE A 525 13.04 17.13 -9.16
CA ILE A 525 13.93 16.91 -10.31
C ILE A 525 13.58 17.87 -11.45
N ASN A 526 12.28 18.13 -11.64
CA ASN A 526 11.75 19.08 -12.63
C ASN A 526 12.28 18.84 -14.06
N ASN A 527 12.51 17.57 -14.39
CA ASN A 527 12.96 17.13 -15.70
C ASN A 527 12.46 15.70 -15.91
N ASP A 528 11.42 15.56 -16.73
CA ASP A 528 10.76 14.28 -16.96
C ASP A 528 11.70 13.27 -17.65
N SER A 529 12.58 13.72 -18.54
CA SER A 529 13.56 12.81 -19.17
C SER A 529 14.50 12.19 -18.14
N ILE A 530 14.97 12.97 -17.16
CA ILE A 530 15.79 12.46 -16.06
C ILE A 530 14.95 11.56 -15.16
N PHE A 531 13.73 11.96 -14.80
CA PHE A 531 12.88 11.20 -13.88
C PHE A 531 12.45 9.84 -14.45
N PHE A 532 11.97 9.78 -15.69
CA PHE A 532 11.61 8.51 -16.32
C PHE A 532 12.85 7.67 -16.66
N GLY A 533 13.97 8.31 -17.00
CA GLY A 533 15.27 7.65 -17.13
C GLY A 533 15.73 6.98 -15.84
N LEU A 534 15.54 7.66 -14.70
CA LEU A 534 15.82 7.16 -13.36
C LEU A 534 14.96 5.93 -13.05
N LEU A 535 13.63 6.00 -13.22
CA LEU A 535 12.73 4.88 -12.94
C LEU A 535 13.10 3.62 -13.75
N LYS A 536 13.33 3.80 -15.06
CA LYS A 536 13.73 2.71 -15.96
C LYS A 536 15.09 2.12 -15.58
N SER A 537 16.08 2.97 -15.30
CA SER A 537 17.42 2.52 -14.91
C SER A 537 17.40 1.82 -13.55
N PHE A 538 16.58 2.32 -12.61
CA PHE A 538 16.41 1.74 -11.29
C PHE A 538 15.81 0.33 -11.38
N TYR A 539 14.75 0.13 -12.17
CA TYR A 539 14.19 -1.20 -12.42
C TYR A 539 15.23 -2.14 -13.04
N GLN A 540 15.86 -1.74 -14.13
CA GLN A 540 16.82 -2.57 -14.87
C GLN A 540 18.05 -2.96 -14.02
N HIS A 541 18.57 -2.03 -13.22
CA HIS A 541 19.74 -2.30 -12.38
C HIS A 541 19.44 -3.22 -11.19
N ASN A 542 18.18 -3.26 -10.74
CA ASN A 542 17.78 -3.95 -9.52
C ASN A 542 16.87 -5.17 -9.75
N GLN A 543 16.77 -5.66 -11.00
CA GLN A 543 16.02 -6.87 -11.29
C GLN A 543 16.46 -8.03 -10.40
N PHE A 544 15.46 -8.68 -9.78
CA PHE A 544 15.60 -9.80 -8.85
C PHE A 544 16.33 -9.51 -7.53
N LYS A 545 16.76 -8.27 -7.27
CA LYS A 545 17.36 -7.89 -5.99
C LYS A 545 16.29 -7.66 -4.91
N THR A 546 16.72 -7.79 -3.67
CA THR A 546 15.99 -7.32 -2.48
C THR A 546 16.68 -6.05 -2.00
N LEU A 547 15.91 -4.99 -1.76
CA LEU A 547 16.41 -3.66 -1.45
C LEU A 547 15.96 -3.19 -0.07
N VAL A 548 16.75 -2.30 0.52
CA VAL A 548 16.30 -1.46 1.63
C VAL A 548 16.09 -0.03 1.16
N THR A 549 15.40 0.80 1.96
CA THR A 549 15.18 2.23 1.66
C THR A 549 16.46 2.95 1.25
N ASP A 550 17.58 2.66 1.92
CA ASP A 550 18.86 3.32 1.68
C ASP A 550 19.41 3.02 0.28
N ASP A 551 19.15 1.82 -0.28
CA ASP A 551 19.54 1.48 -1.65
C ASP A 551 18.80 2.34 -2.67
N VAL A 552 17.50 2.57 -2.44
CA VAL A 552 16.68 3.42 -3.30
C VAL A 552 17.18 4.85 -3.29
N ILE A 553 17.39 5.41 -2.09
CA ILE A 553 17.87 6.78 -1.90
C ILE A 553 19.26 6.96 -2.54
N ASN A 554 20.19 6.03 -2.28
CA ASN A 554 21.54 6.08 -2.82
C ASN A 554 21.56 5.97 -4.35
N PHE A 555 20.72 5.12 -4.94
CA PHE A 555 20.62 5.03 -6.39
C PHE A 555 20.15 6.35 -7.00
N ILE A 556 19.15 6.98 -6.38
CA ILE A 556 18.62 8.27 -6.84
C ILE A 556 19.72 9.34 -6.75
N HIS A 557 20.46 9.41 -5.64
CA HIS A 557 21.57 10.35 -5.50
C HIS A 557 22.63 10.18 -6.58
N GLN A 558 23.04 8.94 -6.84
CA GLN A 558 24.06 8.62 -7.84
C GLN A 558 23.57 8.95 -9.25
N TYR A 559 22.30 8.69 -9.56
CA TYR A 559 21.74 8.91 -10.88
C TYR A 559 21.54 10.40 -11.19
N THR A 560 21.06 11.19 -10.22
CA THR A 560 20.77 12.61 -10.42
C THR A 560 21.96 13.52 -10.12
N GLY A 561 22.94 13.06 -9.35
CA GLY A 561 24.05 13.88 -8.85
C GLY A 561 23.63 14.86 -7.74
N HIS A 562 22.48 14.65 -7.11
CA HIS A 562 21.92 15.51 -6.06
C HIS A 562 21.60 14.73 -4.79
N ASP A 563 21.82 15.37 -3.64
CA ASP A 563 21.43 14.84 -2.33
C ASP A 563 19.96 15.20 -2.03
N TYR A 564 19.15 14.19 -1.76
CA TYR A 564 17.74 14.28 -1.39
C TYR A 564 17.47 13.70 0.01
N SER A 565 18.50 13.51 0.83
CA SER A 565 18.41 12.84 2.14
C SER A 565 17.35 13.49 3.04
N ASP A 566 17.36 14.82 3.17
CA ASP A 566 16.38 15.55 4.00
C ASP A 566 14.95 15.41 3.48
N PHE A 567 14.77 15.36 2.16
CA PHE A 567 13.47 15.11 1.54
C PHE A 567 12.97 13.70 1.87
N PHE A 568 13.77 12.67 1.60
CA PHE A 568 13.36 11.29 1.90
C PHE A 568 13.16 11.06 3.38
N HIS A 569 14.04 11.61 4.23
CA HIS A 569 13.88 11.54 5.67
C HIS A 569 12.52 12.07 6.11
N LYS A 570 12.14 13.24 5.58
CA LYS A 570 10.90 13.93 5.91
C LYS A 570 9.64 13.19 5.44
N PHE A 571 9.68 12.51 4.30
CA PHE A 571 8.49 11.83 3.79
C PHE A 571 8.38 10.37 4.24
N LEU A 572 9.51 9.70 4.52
CA LEU A 572 9.54 8.29 4.91
C LEU A 572 9.48 8.08 6.42
N TYR A 573 10.25 8.83 7.19
CA TYR A 573 10.44 8.56 8.63
C TYR A 573 9.62 9.49 9.53
N ASP A 574 9.28 10.68 9.06
CA ASP A 574 8.33 11.56 9.73
C ASP A 574 6.89 11.27 9.32
N THR A 575 5.96 11.41 10.28
CA THR A 575 4.52 11.29 10.02
C THR A 575 3.99 12.52 9.29
N ASP A 576 4.34 13.73 9.73
CA ASP A 576 3.81 14.98 9.19
C ASP A 576 4.60 15.49 7.98
N PRO A 577 3.94 16.10 6.97
CA PRO A 577 4.63 16.77 5.88
C PRO A 577 5.33 18.07 6.33
N PRO A 578 6.18 18.67 5.48
CA PRO A 578 6.72 20.01 5.70
C PRO A 578 5.62 21.06 5.92
N ILE A 579 5.88 22.07 6.74
CA ILE A 579 4.99 23.23 6.92
C ILE A 579 5.59 24.45 6.23
N LEU A 580 4.98 24.93 5.15
CA LEU A 580 5.24 26.23 4.54
C LEU A 580 4.60 27.32 5.42
N GLU A 581 5.42 27.94 6.26
CA GLU A 581 5.04 29.13 7.00
C GLU A 581 5.21 30.36 6.11
N TYR A 582 4.18 31.18 5.97
CA TYR A 582 4.20 32.32 5.07
C TYR A 582 3.45 33.55 5.60
N SER A 583 3.76 34.71 5.04
CA SER A 583 2.99 35.94 5.17
C SER A 583 2.99 36.68 3.83
N TYR A 584 1.99 37.51 3.60
CA TYR A 584 1.94 38.32 2.40
C TYR A 584 1.30 39.68 2.65
N ARG A 585 1.68 40.66 1.83
CA ARG A 585 1.03 41.97 1.76
C ARG A 585 1.10 42.52 0.34
N TYR A 586 0.25 43.49 0.06
CA TYR A 586 0.28 44.26 -1.18
C TYR A 586 0.78 45.68 -0.88
N GLU A 587 1.74 46.14 -1.67
CA GLU A 587 2.19 47.54 -1.73
C GLU A 587 1.82 48.06 -3.13
N GLY A 588 0.68 48.76 -3.24
CA GLY A 588 0.08 49.05 -4.54
C GLY A 588 -0.39 47.77 -5.24
N ASP A 589 0.05 47.55 -6.48
CA ASP A 589 -0.17 46.32 -7.25
C ASP A 589 0.98 45.31 -7.08
N THR A 590 1.89 45.54 -6.13
CA THR A 590 3.05 44.66 -5.89
C THR A 590 2.78 43.70 -4.75
N LEU A 591 2.84 42.39 -5.02
CA LEU A 591 2.82 41.34 -4.01
C LEU A 591 4.18 41.24 -3.33
N ILE A 592 4.19 41.23 -2.00
CA ILE A 592 5.35 40.87 -1.18
C ILE A 592 4.98 39.62 -0.39
N PHE A 593 5.61 38.50 -0.73
CA PHE A 593 5.34 37.18 -0.19
C PHE A 593 6.59 36.68 0.56
N SER A 594 6.49 36.52 1.88
CA SER A 594 7.58 36.00 2.72
C SER A 594 7.26 34.58 3.18
N TYR A 595 8.23 33.67 3.13
CA TYR A 595 8.00 32.25 3.34
C TYR A 595 9.24 31.54 3.90
N ARG A 596 9.01 30.41 4.57
CA ARG A 596 10.02 29.41 4.95
C ARG A 596 9.35 28.06 5.25
N PHE A 597 10.10 26.98 5.18
CA PHE A 597 9.68 25.68 5.71
C PHE A 597 10.01 25.54 7.20
N THR A 598 9.09 24.95 7.95
CA THR A 598 9.26 24.61 9.38
C THR A 598 8.87 23.15 9.62
N GLY A 599 9.30 22.59 10.75
CA GLY A 599 9.09 21.17 11.05
C GLY A 599 9.90 20.25 10.13
N VAL A 600 11.08 20.70 9.70
CA VAL A 600 12.02 20.03 8.79
C VAL A 600 13.45 20.17 9.33
N GLY A 601 14.41 19.41 8.80
CA GLY A 601 15.83 19.49 9.15
C GLY A 601 16.48 20.83 8.74
N GLU A 602 17.62 21.14 9.35
CA GLU A 602 18.32 22.44 9.18
C GLU A 602 18.65 22.76 7.71
N HIS A 603 19.02 21.75 6.92
CA HIS A 603 19.42 21.87 5.52
C HIS A 603 18.29 21.60 4.52
N PHE A 604 17.04 21.48 5.01
CA PHE A 604 15.91 21.16 4.15
C PHE A 604 15.68 22.26 3.11
N SER A 605 15.62 21.84 1.85
CA SER A 605 15.27 22.68 0.71
C SER A 605 14.29 21.94 -0.18
N MET A 606 13.18 22.59 -0.53
CA MET A 606 12.19 22.01 -1.42
C MET A 606 11.56 23.09 -2.32
N PRO A 607 11.47 22.84 -3.63
CA PRO A 607 10.71 23.70 -4.52
C PRO A 607 9.21 23.58 -4.27
N PHE A 608 8.52 24.70 -4.39
CA PHE A 608 7.06 24.78 -4.42
C PHE A 608 6.64 25.83 -5.45
N SER A 609 5.36 25.88 -5.76
CA SER A 609 4.83 26.86 -6.70
C SER A 609 3.84 27.79 -6.03
N ILE A 610 3.81 29.03 -6.52
CA ILE A 610 2.70 29.97 -6.30
C ILE A 610 2.10 30.31 -7.65
N THR A 611 0.81 30.58 -7.69
CA THR A 611 0.15 31.09 -8.88
C THR A 611 -0.27 32.52 -8.64
N ILE A 612 0.02 33.38 -9.60
CA ILE A 612 -0.29 34.80 -9.55
C ILE A 612 -1.21 35.15 -10.71
N ASN A 613 -2.24 35.93 -10.39
CA ASN A 613 -3.36 36.22 -11.30
C ASN A 613 -3.94 34.90 -11.84
N ASP A 614 -4.53 34.89 -13.04
CA ASP A 614 -5.28 33.73 -13.49
C ASP A 614 -4.43 32.64 -14.18
N GLU A 615 -3.12 32.85 -14.46
CA GLU A 615 -2.36 31.89 -15.29
C GLU A 615 -0.83 31.81 -15.08
N LYS A 616 -0.21 32.65 -14.23
CA LYS A 616 1.27 32.65 -14.12
C LYS A 616 1.76 31.87 -12.89
N ASN A 617 2.21 30.64 -13.14
CA ASN A 617 2.88 29.82 -12.12
C ASN A 617 4.35 30.27 -11.94
N PHE A 618 4.73 30.51 -10.70
CA PHE A 618 6.10 30.79 -10.30
C PHE A 618 6.62 29.67 -9.41
N ARG A 619 7.78 29.13 -9.76
CA ARG A 619 8.47 28.13 -8.96
C ARG A 619 9.46 28.82 -8.03
N LEU A 620 9.29 28.61 -6.73
CA LEU A 620 10.14 29.12 -5.67
C LEU A 620 10.85 27.95 -4.99
N THR A 621 11.99 28.22 -4.35
CA THR A 621 12.70 27.23 -3.52
C THR A 621 12.62 27.70 -2.07
N GLY A 622 11.93 26.93 -1.24
CA GLY A 622 11.82 27.20 0.19
C GLY A 622 12.90 26.48 0.98
N THR A 623 13.45 27.18 1.98
CA THR A 623 14.44 26.68 2.94
C THR A 623 13.92 26.88 4.37
N THR A 624 14.74 26.56 5.38
CA THR A 624 14.45 26.89 6.79
C THR A 624 14.57 28.38 7.11
N GLU A 625 15.31 29.13 6.29
CA GLU A 625 15.48 30.58 6.42
C GLU A 625 14.29 31.35 5.83
N GLU A 626 13.98 32.52 6.40
CA GLU A 626 12.93 33.38 5.87
C GLU A 626 13.37 34.04 4.57
N GLN A 627 12.62 33.80 3.50
CA GLN A 627 12.88 34.32 2.16
C GLN A 627 11.71 35.21 1.72
N THR A 628 11.98 36.20 0.87
CA THR A 628 10.96 37.11 0.34
C THR A 628 10.95 37.11 -1.19
N PHE A 629 9.76 36.99 -1.76
CA PHE A 629 9.47 37.11 -3.18
C PHE A 629 8.63 38.36 -3.44
N VAL A 630 9.01 39.15 -4.44
CA VAL A 630 8.36 40.42 -4.80
C VAL A 630 7.90 40.36 -6.25
N MET A 631 6.62 40.66 -6.50
CA MET A 631 6.03 40.61 -7.85
C MET A 631 5.08 41.78 -8.11
N PRO A 632 5.47 42.76 -8.96
CA PRO A 632 4.60 43.82 -9.45
C PRO A 632 3.45 43.28 -10.32
N GLY A 633 2.37 44.06 -10.49
CA GLY A 633 1.22 43.70 -11.33
C GLY A 633 0.41 42.50 -10.83
N THR A 634 0.45 42.22 -9.54
CA THR A 634 -0.25 41.10 -8.90
C THR A 634 -1.58 41.58 -8.30
N LYS A 635 -2.69 41.09 -8.84
CA LYS A 635 -4.03 41.34 -8.28
C LYS A 635 -4.47 40.25 -7.31
N LYS A 636 -4.05 39.01 -7.56
CA LYS A 636 -4.39 37.83 -6.75
C LYS A 636 -3.19 36.88 -6.71
N PHE A 637 -3.03 36.17 -5.60
CA PHE A 637 -2.10 35.04 -5.51
C PHE A 637 -2.78 33.90 -4.75
N PHE A 638 -2.35 32.68 -5.03
CA PHE A 638 -2.77 31.48 -4.30
C PHE A 638 -1.70 30.39 -4.39
N LEU A 639 -1.83 29.39 -3.54
CA LEU A 639 -0.98 28.20 -3.54
C LEU A 639 -1.69 27.07 -4.30
N PRO A 640 -1.04 26.41 -5.28
CA PRO A 640 -1.64 25.34 -6.10
C PRO A 640 -2.17 24.14 -5.31
N ASN A 641 -1.70 23.95 -4.08
CA ASN A 641 -2.13 22.85 -3.21
C ASN A 641 -3.35 23.20 -2.34
N GLU A 642 -3.81 24.46 -2.35
CA GLU A 642 -5.05 24.89 -1.72
C GLU A 642 -6.25 24.57 -2.64
N LYS A 643 -7.41 24.20 -2.04
CA LYS A 643 -8.54 23.59 -2.78
C LYS A 643 -9.25 24.57 -3.74
N ASN A 644 -9.86 24.00 -4.79
CA ASN A 644 -10.73 24.63 -5.80
C ASN A 644 -10.03 25.35 -6.97
N PHE A 645 -8.84 24.92 -7.38
CA PHE A 645 -8.20 25.43 -8.59
C PHE A 645 -8.45 24.57 -9.83
N ASP A 646 -8.54 25.22 -11.00
CA ASP A 646 -8.57 24.55 -12.29
C ASP A 646 -7.18 23.99 -12.62
N LYS A 647 -7.05 22.67 -12.57
CA LYS A 647 -5.79 21.98 -12.78
C LYS A 647 -5.30 22.03 -14.24
N ASN A 648 -6.15 22.43 -15.18
CA ASN A 648 -5.79 22.49 -16.60
C ASN A 648 -4.65 23.48 -16.89
N ASN A 649 -4.47 24.49 -16.04
CA ASN A 649 -3.46 25.54 -16.21
C ASN A 649 -2.26 25.40 -15.25
N LEU A 650 -2.14 24.27 -14.54
CA LEU A 650 -0.95 24.01 -13.74
C LEU A 650 0.21 23.61 -14.64
N THR A 651 1.35 24.30 -14.47
CA THR A 651 2.60 23.85 -15.07
C THR A 651 2.90 22.45 -14.55
N ALA A 652 3.37 21.56 -15.43
CA ALA A 652 3.90 20.26 -15.02
C ALA A 652 4.86 20.45 -13.82
N ASN A 653 4.81 19.53 -12.86
CA ASN A 653 5.74 19.49 -11.72
C ASN A 653 5.59 20.63 -10.68
N SER A 654 4.43 21.32 -10.66
CA SER A 654 4.12 22.41 -9.70
C SER A 654 3.21 22.00 -8.54
N PHE A 655 2.51 20.87 -8.65
CA PHE A 655 1.59 20.39 -7.64
C PHE A 655 2.37 19.66 -6.53
N THR A 656 2.37 20.23 -5.32
CA THR A 656 3.27 19.77 -4.24
C THR A 656 2.52 19.65 -2.92
N TYR A 657 2.91 18.70 -2.08
CA TYR A 657 2.26 18.39 -0.81
C TYR A 657 3.05 18.95 0.38
N TYR A 658 2.44 19.91 1.07
CA TYR A 658 2.91 20.53 2.31
C TYR A 658 1.72 21.12 3.05
N TRP A 659 1.88 21.40 4.34
CA TRP A 659 0.93 22.21 5.10
C TRP A 659 1.26 23.68 4.99
N THR A 660 0.24 24.53 5.03
CA THR A 660 0.43 25.98 5.04
C THR A 660 0.14 26.52 6.44
N ARG A 661 0.95 27.49 6.88
CA ARG A 661 0.71 28.24 8.12
C ARG A 661 0.87 29.73 7.83
N LEU A 662 -0.24 30.46 7.82
CA LEU A 662 -0.21 31.91 7.73
C LEU A 662 0.34 32.47 9.06
N LYS A 663 1.46 33.20 9.02
CA LYS A 663 1.92 34.00 10.17
C LYS A 663 0.87 35.07 10.42
N ASN A 664 0.19 35.00 11.57
CA ASN A 664 -0.66 36.09 12.04
C ASN A 664 0.19 37.36 12.05
N SER A 665 -0.12 38.30 11.17
CA SER A 665 0.36 39.66 11.29
C SER A 665 -0.21 40.19 12.60
N ALA A 666 0.64 40.37 13.60
CA ALA A 666 0.31 41.22 14.73
C ALA A 666 -0.02 42.60 14.14
N GLY A 667 -1.32 42.91 14.01
CA GLY A 667 -1.81 44.21 13.57
C GLY A 667 -2.37 44.26 12.15
N ARG A 668 -3.52 43.62 11.91
CA ARG A 668 -4.55 44.22 11.05
C ARG A 668 -5.90 44.08 11.73
N LYS A 669 -6.34 45.17 12.37
CA LYS A 669 -7.77 45.44 12.52
C LYS A 669 -8.31 45.44 11.09
N THR A 670 -9.08 44.42 10.75
CA THR A 670 -9.98 44.44 9.60
C THR A 670 -10.88 45.65 9.78
N SER A 671 -10.65 46.70 8.99
CA SER A 671 -11.67 47.72 8.77
C SER A 671 -12.81 47.04 8.02
N GLU A 672 -13.98 47.01 8.64
CA GLU A 672 -15.27 46.83 7.99
C GLU A 672 -15.33 47.76 6.78
N ASN A 673 -15.25 47.19 5.58
CA ASN A 673 -15.85 47.65 4.32
C ASN A 673 -15.14 46.97 3.17
N GLU A 674 -15.71 45.87 2.69
CA GLU A 674 -16.03 45.65 1.27
C GLU A 674 -16.74 44.28 1.16
N ARG A 675 -17.97 44.33 0.63
CA ARG A 675 -18.97 43.26 0.58
C ARG A 675 -18.60 42.13 -0.37
#